data_AF-A0A945CUE4-F1
#
_entry.id   AF-A0A945CUE4-F1
#
_cell.length_a   1.000
_cell.length_b   1.000
_cell.length_c   1.000
_cell.angle_alpha   90.00
_cell.angle_beta   90.00
_cell.angle_gamma   90.00
#
_symmetry.space_group_name_H-M   'P 1'
#
loop_
_entity.id
_entity.type
_entity.pdbx_description
1 polymer ?
#
loop_
_entity_poly.entity_id
_entity_poly.type
_entity_poly.pdbx_seq_one_letter_code
_entity_poly.pdbx_strand_id
1 'polypeptide(L)'
;ASVCIKGYVASEDGRRFCPYVVRLHMHAGSSRVRLFHTFVFDQDPERVELSGIGFFLPLKLGDGPEVAFGGEEEVHWARTWKRGELLQGSDREYRVSLDGETYRQGNRSPGWVSLNGSAASAAVVLRDCWREYPKGIGVDRRGDVDLQLWPSACGETLRFETEWKEEVIRAKYVDELLEKLRDNPTAGVNFKGFLGTADVPFDSAEGNQQSLDEARAFAEEHLRDRRVTWGDTSTGRAVGLAKTHELWLDLRAGPISRERMVGWAERVQEPPLALPAPAYMCETGVLRILHPQDEERFPEIEAGLEGMFDELLDGPVEECRLYGAIDYGDLVNGHGRRHGNVYRMFRDEPSFKATDLVGWMNNEANDECENCWLAYARSGERKYWRLAEAYAEHIEDVDTVHAHPTDPRWVGQTRYHSMLHWGGGPSPSHTAIHGWLLHYFLTGNRRAFDVCRQAVDQIVRFQEPAGHLSNRRGVLRREYSGPMASLWAFYGVTWEEKYGECARRSLEFFLSAQEEGGGFPRDVFTGGSRGDELRIDVPGSIPPGGCEHYSVYDAYRITGDERLKEKVLRYIEWIWKWYCELPIRGSTFDPEKDEAATPMMSQAVLTFWLGQGYLWTGEERYLEPIRDLLRNFPALAEEWAAMTGRTCFQQAGYAWQVIGAALAVVVAADNE
;
A
#
# COMPACT_ATOMS: atom_id res chain seq x y z
N ALA A 1 -28.75 -0.16 -6.98
CA ALA A 1 -28.60 -1.63 -7.01
C ALA A 1 -27.12 -1.97 -7.21
N SER A 2 -26.63 -3.03 -6.54
CA SER A 2 -25.29 -3.58 -6.77
C SER A 2 -25.42 -5.07 -7.09
N VAL A 3 -24.82 -5.50 -8.19
CA VAL A 3 -24.82 -6.90 -8.65
C VAL A 3 -23.39 -7.40 -8.64
N CYS A 4 -23.15 -8.55 -8.01
CA CYS A 4 -21.84 -9.20 -7.98
C CYS A 4 -21.93 -10.52 -8.74
N ILE A 5 -21.12 -10.65 -9.78
CA ILE A 5 -21.02 -11.83 -10.63
C ILE A 5 -19.65 -12.45 -10.38
N LYS A 6 -19.61 -13.73 -10.04
CA LYS A 6 -18.37 -14.49 -9.81
C LYS A 6 -18.31 -15.65 -10.77
N GLY A 7 -17.13 -15.91 -11.33
CA GLY A 7 -16.96 -16.97 -12.31
C GLY A 7 -15.49 -17.31 -12.54
N TYR A 8 -15.28 -18.10 -13.59
CA TYR A 8 -13.96 -18.44 -14.12
C TYR A 8 -13.96 -18.15 -15.61
N VAL A 9 -12.83 -17.72 -16.15
CA VAL A 9 -12.59 -17.79 -17.58
C VAL A 9 -12.49 -19.26 -17.97
N ALA A 10 -13.00 -19.63 -19.13
CA ALA A 10 -12.90 -21.01 -19.62
C ALA A 10 -12.50 -21.03 -21.09
N SER A 11 -11.65 -21.99 -21.45
CA SER A 11 -11.37 -22.31 -22.86
C SER A 11 -12.57 -22.98 -23.53
N GLU A 12 -12.52 -23.12 -24.85
CA GLU A 12 -13.59 -23.74 -25.65
C GLU A 12 -13.89 -25.19 -25.23
N ASP A 13 -12.88 -25.93 -24.74
CA ASP A 13 -13.02 -27.29 -24.21
C ASP A 13 -13.43 -27.33 -22.72
N GLY A 14 -13.69 -26.17 -22.10
CA GLY A 14 -14.24 -26.05 -20.75
C GLY A 14 -13.22 -26.06 -19.61
N ARG A 15 -11.92 -26.02 -19.90
CA ARG A 15 -10.89 -25.87 -18.86
C ARG A 15 -10.97 -24.47 -18.26
N ARG A 16 -11.08 -24.42 -16.93
CA ARG A 16 -11.20 -23.16 -16.17
C ARG A 16 -9.82 -22.57 -15.89
N PHE A 17 -9.76 -21.25 -15.98
CA PHE A 17 -8.60 -20.41 -15.73
C PHE A 17 -9.07 -19.13 -15.02
N CYS A 18 -8.21 -18.52 -14.22
CA CYS A 18 -8.36 -17.17 -13.66
C CYS A 18 -9.77 -16.85 -13.15
N PRO A 19 -10.07 -17.08 -11.86
CA PRO A 19 -11.30 -16.60 -11.25
C PRO A 19 -11.50 -15.12 -11.52
N TYR A 20 -12.74 -14.71 -11.78
CA TYR A 20 -13.09 -13.31 -11.93
C TYR A 20 -14.26 -12.90 -11.04
N VAL A 21 -14.30 -11.61 -10.71
CA VAL A 21 -15.41 -10.96 -10.05
C VAL A 21 -15.76 -9.70 -10.85
N VAL A 22 -17.02 -9.58 -11.28
CA VAL A 22 -17.56 -8.37 -11.89
C VAL A 22 -18.62 -7.76 -10.99
N ARG A 23 -18.44 -6.49 -10.61
CA ARG A 23 -19.41 -5.75 -9.80
C ARG A 23 -20.01 -4.61 -10.60
N LEU A 24 -21.33 -4.58 -10.68
CA LEU A 24 -22.09 -3.54 -11.37
C LEU A 24 -22.82 -2.69 -10.33
N HIS A 25 -22.64 -1.38 -10.39
CA HIS A 25 -23.33 -0.40 -9.56
C HIS A 25 -24.21 0.50 -10.43
N MET A 26 -25.52 0.49 -10.13
CA MET A 26 -26.55 1.22 -10.85
C MET A 26 -27.33 2.10 -9.87
N HIS A 27 -27.58 3.35 -10.25
CA HIS A 27 -28.23 4.36 -9.41
C HIS A 27 -29.55 4.82 -10.02
N ALA A 28 -30.54 5.12 -9.17
CA ALA A 28 -31.85 5.56 -9.63
C ALA A 28 -31.74 6.85 -10.46
N GLY A 29 -32.44 6.91 -11.59
CA GLY A 29 -32.43 8.08 -12.49
C GLY A 29 -31.16 8.23 -13.34
N SER A 30 -30.19 7.31 -13.24
CA SER A 30 -28.96 7.35 -14.01
C SER A 30 -28.99 6.36 -15.18
N SER A 31 -28.50 6.78 -16.34
CA SER A 31 -28.18 5.90 -17.49
C SER A 31 -26.81 5.25 -17.38
N ARG A 32 -26.06 5.57 -16.31
CA ARG A 32 -24.68 5.13 -16.12
C ARG A 32 -24.57 3.90 -15.25
N VAL A 33 -23.65 3.03 -15.62
CA VAL A 33 -23.26 1.84 -14.86
C VAL A 33 -21.79 1.95 -14.52
N ARG A 34 -21.47 1.95 -13.22
CA ARG A 34 -20.09 1.81 -12.73
C ARG A 34 -19.79 0.31 -12.61
N LEU A 35 -18.67 -0.11 -13.18
CA LEU A 35 -18.27 -1.51 -13.27
C LEU A 35 -16.86 -1.66 -12.69
N PHE A 36 -16.69 -2.69 -11.87
CA PHE A 36 -15.38 -3.17 -11.43
C PHE A 36 -15.18 -4.59 -11.98
N HIS A 37 -14.06 -4.82 -12.65
CA HIS A 37 -13.66 -6.13 -13.14
C HIS A 37 -12.37 -6.56 -12.44
N THR A 38 -12.45 -7.59 -11.61
CA THR A 38 -11.30 -8.21 -10.95
C THR A 38 -11.00 -9.56 -11.59
N PHE A 39 -9.75 -9.84 -11.92
CA PHE A 39 -9.28 -11.20 -12.18
C PHE A 39 -8.26 -11.62 -11.12
N VAL A 40 -8.12 -12.93 -10.90
CA VAL A 40 -7.11 -13.53 -10.03
C VAL A 40 -6.26 -14.48 -10.87
N PHE A 41 -4.94 -14.33 -10.84
CA PHE A 41 -4.02 -15.26 -11.51
C PHE A 41 -3.76 -16.48 -10.61
N ASP A 42 -4.37 -17.62 -10.94
CA ASP A 42 -4.27 -18.86 -10.16
C ASP A 42 -3.50 -19.99 -10.87
N GLN A 43 -2.68 -19.64 -11.86
CA GLN A 43 -1.93 -20.59 -12.71
C GLN A 43 -0.44 -20.66 -12.35
N ASP A 44 0.29 -21.58 -13.00
CA ASP A 44 1.77 -21.66 -12.91
C ASP A 44 2.40 -20.55 -13.78
N PRO A 45 3.08 -19.55 -13.19
CA PRO A 45 3.64 -18.43 -13.96
C PRO A 45 4.70 -18.84 -14.98
N GLU A 46 5.37 -19.98 -14.80
CA GLU A 46 6.38 -20.47 -15.75
C GLU A 46 5.75 -21.15 -16.98
N ARG A 47 4.42 -21.31 -17.00
CA ARG A 47 3.69 -22.04 -18.06
C ARG A 47 2.58 -21.23 -18.71
N VAL A 48 2.13 -20.16 -18.07
CA VAL A 48 0.98 -19.38 -18.50
C VAL A 48 1.33 -17.90 -18.48
N GLU A 49 1.17 -17.28 -19.63
CA GLU A 49 1.23 -15.83 -19.82
C GLU A 49 -0.11 -15.36 -20.38
N LEU A 50 -0.50 -14.12 -20.09
CA LEU A 50 -1.76 -13.55 -20.58
C LEU A 50 -1.47 -12.60 -21.74
N SER A 51 -1.91 -12.94 -22.95
CA SER A 51 -1.72 -12.08 -24.14
C SER A 51 -2.82 -11.03 -24.32
N GLY A 52 -3.93 -11.14 -23.59
CA GLY A 52 -5.04 -10.21 -23.67
C GLY A 52 -6.01 -10.39 -22.51
N ILE A 53 -6.48 -9.28 -21.95
CA ILE A 53 -7.48 -9.24 -20.88
C ILE A 53 -8.50 -8.18 -21.27
N GLY A 54 -9.78 -8.53 -21.22
CA GLY A 54 -10.82 -7.61 -21.63
C GLY A 54 -12.21 -8.23 -21.59
N PHE A 55 -13.19 -7.44 -22.02
CA PHE A 55 -14.56 -7.90 -22.17
C PHE A 55 -15.25 -7.20 -23.34
N PHE A 56 -16.11 -7.96 -24.01
CA PHE A 56 -16.78 -7.54 -25.23
C PHE A 56 -18.24 -7.18 -24.97
N LEU A 57 -18.65 -6.01 -25.47
CA LEU A 57 -20.01 -5.48 -25.34
C LEU A 57 -20.66 -5.41 -26.73
N PRO A 58 -21.59 -6.34 -27.06
CA PRO A 58 -22.31 -6.31 -28.34
C PRO A 58 -23.47 -5.31 -28.29
N LEU A 59 -23.17 -4.02 -28.46
CA LEU A 59 -24.14 -2.93 -28.34
C LEU A 59 -24.82 -2.69 -29.70
N LYS A 60 -26.09 -3.08 -29.82
CA LYS A 60 -26.90 -2.87 -31.02
C LYS A 60 -27.39 -1.42 -31.11
N LEU A 61 -26.55 -0.50 -31.59
CA LEU A 61 -26.83 0.95 -31.58
C LEU A 61 -27.61 1.46 -32.81
N GLY A 62 -27.91 0.57 -33.77
CA GLY A 62 -28.50 0.93 -35.06
C GLY A 62 -27.44 1.26 -36.11
N ASP A 63 -27.88 1.78 -37.26
CA ASP A 63 -27.02 2.01 -38.40
C ASP A 63 -26.12 3.24 -38.25
N GLY A 64 -24.88 3.10 -38.71
CA GLY A 64 -23.94 4.20 -38.98
C GLY A 64 -23.50 5.03 -37.77
N PRO A 65 -23.06 4.42 -36.65
CA PRO A 65 -22.66 5.19 -35.48
C PRO A 65 -21.54 6.19 -35.78
N GLU A 66 -21.71 7.44 -35.37
CA GLU A 66 -20.59 8.38 -35.27
C GLU A 66 -19.72 7.96 -34.08
N VAL A 67 -18.40 7.88 -34.29
CA VAL A 67 -17.44 7.58 -33.22
C VAL A 67 -16.73 8.84 -32.77
N ALA A 68 -16.51 8.96 -31.47
CA ALA A 68 -15.58 9.94 -30.90
C ALA A 68 -14.76 9.31 -29.77
N PHE A 69 -13.46 9.52 -29.80
CA PHE A 69 -12.50 9.13 -28.77
C PHE A 69 -11.99 10.38 -28.04
N GLY A 70 -11.71 10.23 -26.75
CA GLY A 70 -11.03 11.27 -25.99
C GLY A 70 -9.56 11.37 -26.37
N GLY A 71 -9.13 12.56 -26.79
CA GLY A 71 -7.73 12.93 -26.89
C GLY A 71 -7.34 13.89 -25.78
N GLU A 72 -6.03 13.99 -25.54
CA GLU A 72 -5.42 14.87 -24.53
C GLU A 72 -5.75 16.35 -24.77
N GLU A 73 -5.62 16.84 -26.01
CA GLU A 73 -5.91 18.23 -26.37
C GLU A 73 -7.27 18.43 -27.04
N GLU A 74 -7.67 17.49 -27.89
CA GLU A 74 -8.92 17.57 -28.66
C GLU A 74 -9.63 16.22 -28.78
N VAL A 75 -10.92 16.26 -29.08
CA VAL A 75 -11.72 15.06 -29.31
C VAL A 75 -11.53 14.55 -30.74
N HIS A 76 -11.17 13.28 -30.87
CA HIS A 76 -10.92 12.61 -32.15
C HIS A 76 -12.18 11.92 -32.65
N TRP A 77 -12.76 12.32 -33.78
CA TRP A 77 -14.08 11.82 -34.21
C TRP A 77 -14.20 11.54 -35.70
N ALA A 78 -15.08 10.61 -36.08
CA ALA A 78 -15.34 10.26 -37.47
C ALA A 78 -16.77 9.76 -37.71
N ARG A 79 -17.28 10.04 -38.91
CA ARG A 79 -18.54 9.45 -39.45
C ARG A 79 -18.29 8.34 -40.47
N THR A 80 -17.14 8.42 -41.14
CA THR A 80 -16.73 7.45 -42.16
C THR A 80 -15.57 6.61 -41.64
N TRP A 81 -15.87 5.43 -41.11
CA TRP A 81 -14.92 4.52 -40.46
C TRP A 81 -15.54 3.11 -40.37
N LYS A 82 -14.78 2.02 -40.47
CA LYS A 82 -15.31 0.65 -40.25
C LYS A 82 -14.91 0.08 -38.89
N ARG A 83 -13.68 0.34 -38.47
CA ARG A 83 -13.14 0.00 -37.14
C ARG A 83 -12.40 1.20 -36.56
N GLY A 84 -12.53 1.39 -35.26
CA GLY A 84 -11.79 2.38 -34.51
C GLY A 84 -11.14 1.73 -33.30
N GLU A 85 -9.98 2.23 -32.91
CA GLU A 85 -9.25 1.75 -31.74
C GLU A 85 -8.56 2.92 -31.06
N LEU A 86 -8.71 3.01 -29.74
CA LEU A 86 -7.86 3.80 -28.87
C LEU A 86 -6.93 2.84 -28.13
N LEU A 87 -5.62 3.09 -28.20
CA LEU A 87 -4.60 2.30 -27.52
C LEU A 87 -3.67 3.23 -26.75
N GLN A 88 -3.64 3.07 -25.43
CA GLN A 88 -2.63 3.65 -24.56
C GLN A 88 -1.56 2.59 -24.32
N GLY A 89 -0.44 2.68 -25.04
CA GLY A 89 0.60 1.66 -25.04
C GLY A 89 1.62 1.83 -23.90
N SER A 90 1.87 3.07 -23.47
CA SER A 90 2.71 3.44 -22.33
C SER A 90 2.07 4.58 -21.55
N ASP A 91 2.62 5.00 -20.42
CA ASP A 91 2.27 6.25 -19.72
C ASP A 91 2.62 7.53 -20.52
N ARG A 92 3.29 7.39 -21.66
CA ARG A 92 3.80 8.50 -22.49
C ARG A 92 3.21 8.57 -23.90
N GLU A 93 2.51 7.54 -24.37
CA GLU A 93 1.94 7.53 -25.72
C GLU A 93 0.60 6.81 -25.76
N TYR A 94 -0.37 7.47 -26.39
CA TYR A 94 -1.57 6.85 -26.93
C TYR A 94 -1.69 7.07 -28.44
N ARG A 95 -2.45 6.18 -29.07
CA ARG A 95 -2.81 6.23 -30.47
C ARG A 95 -4.30 5.99 -30.65
N VAL A 96 -4.90 6.72 -31.58
CA VAL A 96 -6.21 6.39 -32.15
C VAL A 96 -6.00 5.95 -33.58
N SER A 97 -6.52 4.78 -33.92
CA SER A 97 -6.48 4.22 -35.27
C SER A 97 -7.88 4.11 -35.85
N LEU A 98 -8.03 4.39 -37.15
CA LEU A 98 -9.26 4.16 -37.91
C LEU A 98 -8.93 3.29 -39.11
N ASP A 99 -9.68 2.21 -39.30
CA ASP A 99 -9.51 1.27 -40.42
C ASP A 99 -8.10 0.69 -40.58
N GLY A 100 -7.39 0.54 -39.46
CA GLY A 100 -6.02 0.01 -39.39
C GLY A 100 -4.93 1.06 -39.55
N GLU A 101 -5.29 2.30 -39.90
CA GLU A 101 -4.36 3.40 -40.06
C GLU A 101 -4.35 4.31 -38.83
N THR A 102 -3.17 4.83 -38.48
CA THR A 102 -3.06 5.82 -37.41
C THR A 102 -3.85 7.07 -37.81
N TYR A 103 -4.86 7.41 -37.01
CA TYR A 103 -5.65 8.62 -37.19
C TYR A 103 -5.08 9.78 -36.39
N ARG A 104 -4.77 9.54 -35.09
CA ARG A 104 -4.27 10.55 -34.13
C ARG A 104 -3.36 9.90 -33.08
N GLN A 105 -2.53 10.71 -32.42
CA GLN A 105 -1.63 10.31 -31.34
C GLN A 105 -1.52 11.44 -30.31
N GLY A 106 -1.05 11.12 -29.10
CA GLY A 106 -0.72 12.08 -28.03
C GLY A 106 -0.10 11.35 -26.85
N ASN A 107 -0.01 11.99 -25.68
CA ASN A 107 0.73 11.40 -24.56
C ASN A 107 -0.17 10.61 -23.60
N ARG A 108 -1.11 11.29 -22.93
CA ARG A 108 -1.97 10.69 -21.89
C ARG A 108 -3.45 10.79 -22.29
N SER A 109 -4.03 9.66 -22.71
CA SER A 109 -5.44 9.61 -23.08
C SER A 109 -6.35 9.74 -21.85
N PRO A 110 -7.47 10.48 -21.95
CA PRO A 110 -8.52 10.47 -20.95
C PRO A 110 -9.34 9.16 -20.94
N GLY A 111 -9.05 8.22 -21.84
CA GLY A 111 -9.51 6.84 -21.76
C GLY A 111 -10.98 6.61 -22.09
N TRP A 112 -11.57 7.35 -23.05
CA TRP A 112 -12.99 7.21 -23.35
C TRP A 112 -13.32 7.12 -24.84
N VAL A 113 -14.46 6.47 -25.14
CA VAL A 113 -15.10 6.42 -26.47
C VAL A 113 -16.59 6.70 -26.33
N SER A 114 -17.19 7.29 -27.36
CA SER A 114 -18.64 7.38 -27.54
C SER A 114 -19.05 6.98 -28.94
N LEU A 115 -20.19 6.31 -29.04
CA LEU A 115 -20.83 5.86 -30.27
C LEU A 115 -22.26 6.40 -30.30
N ASN A 116 -22.57 7.17 -31.34
CA ASN A 116 -23.91 7.73 -31.55
C ASN A 116 -24.56 7.09 -32.78
N GLY A 117 -25.35 6.04 -32.55
CA GLY A 117 -26.10 5.34 -33.59
C GLY A 117 -27.49 5.95 -33.83
N SER A 118 -28.19 5.44 -34.84
CA SER A 118 -29.53 5.90 -35.21
C SER A 118 -30.63 5.47 -34.23
N ALA A 119 -30.41 4.41 -33.43
CA ALA A 119 -31.38 3.90 -32.47
C ALA A 119 -31.03 4.19 -31.00
N ALA A 120 -29.73 4.23 -30.69
CA ALA A 120 -29.22 4.46 -29.34
C ALA A 120 -27.78 4.95 -29.38
N SER A 121 -27.30 5.41 -28.22
CA SER A 121 -25.92 5.81 -28.00
C SER A 121 -25.32 5.08 -26.81
N ALA A 122 -24.02 4.82 -26.90
CA ALA A 122 -23.24 4.27 -25.80
C ALA A 122 -21.94 5.05 -25.65
N ALA A 123 -21.45 5.14 -24.41
CA ALA A 123 -20.11 5.63 -24.15
C ALA A 123 -19.44 4.80 -23.06
N VAL A 124 -18.13 4.72 -23.13
CA VAL A 124 -17.28 4.05 -22.13
C VAL A 124 -16.18 4.99 -21.68
N VAL A 125 -15.88 4.98 -20.38
CA VAL A 125 -14.69 5.60 -19.79
C VAL A 125 -13.93 4.53 -19.01
N LEU A 126 -12.64 4.38 -19.29
CA LEU A 126 -11.69 3.59 -18.50
C LEU A 126 -11.06 4.52 -17.46
N ARG A 127 -11.22 4.18 -16.18
CA ARG A 127 -10.56 4.92 -15.09
C ARG A 127 -9.05 4.65 -15.15
N ASP A 128 -8.25 5.67 -14.89
CA ASP A 128 -6.78 5.61 -14.83
C ASP A 128 -6.13 5.01 -16.08
N CYS A 129 -6.69 5.28 -17.26
CA CYS A 129 -6.31 4.64 -18.52
C CYS A 129 -4.80 4.72 -18.83
N TRP A 130 -4.18 5.89 -18.63
CA TRP A 130 -2.75 6.08 -18.87
C TRP A 130 -1.86 5.68 -17.70
N ARG A 131 -2.38 5.71 -16.47
CA ARG A 131 -1.62 5.30 -15.28
C ARG A 131 -1.52 3.79 -15.17
N GLU A 132 -2.57 3.08 -15.57
CA GLU A 132 -2.62 1.61 -15.58
C GLU A 132 -2.40 1.03 -16.99
N TYR A 133 -1.52 1.66 -17.79
CA TYR A 133 -1.19 1.17 -19.12
C TYR A 133 -0.61 -0.26 -19.07
N PRO A 134 -0.72 -1.05 -20.15
CA PRO A 134 -1.42 -0.73 -21.38
C PRO A 134 -2.94 -0.91 -21.25
N LYS A 135 -3.71 -0.05 -21.92
CA LYS A 135 -5.18 -0.17 -22.05
C LYS A 135 -5.66 0.25 -23.41
N GLY A 136 -6.83 -0.23 -23.82
CA GLY A 136 -7.42 0.12 -25.09
C GLY A 136 -8.94 -0.03 -25.16
N ILE A 137 -9.51 0.57 -26.19
CA ILE A 137 -10.92 0.48 -26.53
C ILE A 137 -11.04 0.29 -28.04
N GLY A 138 -11.47 -0.90 -28.46
CA GLY A 138 -11.84 -1.20 -29.83
C GLY A 138 -13.34 -0.97 -30.06
N VAL A 139 -13.70 -0.48 -31.24
CA VAL A 139 -15.09 -0.32 -31.67
C VAL A 139 -15.27 -0.67 -33.14
N ASP A 140 -16.47 -1.13 -33.50
CA ASP A 140 -16.82 -1.39 -34.89
C ASP A 140 -18.14 -0.71 -35.31
N ARG A 141 -18.37 -0.69 -36.63
CA ARG A 141 -19.54 -0.04 -37.22
C ARG A 141 -20.90 -0.66 -36.85
N ARG A 142 -20.93 -1.84 -36.21
CA ARG A 142 -22.17 -2.44 -35.69
C ARG A 142 -22.57 -1.83 -34.34
N GLY A 143 -21.66 -1.08 -33.72
CA GLY A 143 -21.82 -0.52 -32.39
C GLY A 143 -21.15 -1.35 -31.30
N ASP A 144 -20.47 -2.45 -31.65
CA ASP A 144 -19.80 -3.31 -30.69
C ASP A 144 -18.59 -2.58 -30.07
N VAL A 145 -18.36 -2.81 -28.78
CA VAL A 145 -17.22 -2.24 -28.03
C VAL A 145 -16.40 -3.37 -27.42
N ASP A 146 -15.10 -3.37 -27.69
CA ASP A 146 -14.09 -4.26 -27.12
C ASP A 146 -13.27 -3.48 -26.09
N LEU A 147 -13.40 -3.83 -24.81
CA LEU A 147 -12.71 -3.15 -23.72
C LEU A 147 -11.49 -3.95 -23.34
N GLN A 148 -10.32 -3.37 -23.59
CA GLN A 148 -9.03 -4.04 -23.53
C GLN A 148 -8.28 -3.54 -22.29
N LEU A 149 -8.36 -4.30 -21.21
CA LEU A 149 -7.67 -4.02 -19.94
C LEU A 149 -6.19 -4.42 -19.98
N TRP A 150 -5.86 -5.35 -20.88
CA TRP A 150 -4.53 -5.63 -21.40
C TRP A 150 -4.67 -5.89 -22.92
N PRO A 151 -4.32 -4.93 -23.78
CA PRO A 151 -4.47 -5.06 -25.24
C PRO A 151 -3.47 -6.01 -25.86
N SER A 152 -3.94 -6.98 -26.66
CA SER A 152 -3.04 -7.85 -27.43
C SER A 152 -2.24 -7.10 -28.50
N ALA A 153 -2.71 -5.92 -28.92
CA ALA A 153 -2.05 -5.06 -29.88
C ALA A 153 -0.70 -4.51 -29.39
N CYS A 154 -0.44 -4.53 -28.08
CA CYS A 154 0.85 -4.14 -27.52
C CYS A 154 1.97 -5.14 -27.85
N GLY A 155 1.64 -6.36 -28.29
CA GLY A 155 2.63 -7.38 -28.67
C GLY A 155 3.36 -8.03 -27.49
N GLU A 156 3.14 -7.54 -26.27
CA GLU A 156 3.68 -8.09 -25.04
C GLU A 156 2.63 -8.91 -24.28
N THR A 157 3.10 -9.97 -23.63
CA THR A 157 2.30 -10.78 -22.72
C THR A 157 2.49 -10.29 -21.30
N LEU A 158 1.42 -10.31 -20.50
CA LEU A 158 1.52 -10.09 -19.06
C LEU A 158 2.11 -11.35 -18.41
N ARG A 159 3.26 -11.16 -17.76
CA ARG A 159 4.05 -12.22 -17.12
C ARG A 159 4.03 -12.07 -15.62
N PHE A 160 3.94 -13.20 -14.93
CA PHE A 160 3.88 -13.31 -13.47
C PHE A 160 5.07 -14.08 -12.90
N GLU A 161 6.07 -14.34 -13.74
CA GLU A 161 7.31 -14.99 -13.36
C GLU A 161 8.18 -14.05 -12.51
N THR A 162 9.20 -14.62 -11.87
CA THR A 162 10.27 -13.82 -11.29
C THR A 162 11.41 -13.71 -12.27
N GLU A 163 11.98 -12.51 -12.36
CA GLU A 163 13.24 -12.29 -13.07
C GLU A 163 14.46 -12.78 -12.26
N TRP A 164 14.28 -13.02 -10.95
CA TRP A 164 15.30 -13.57 -10.05
C TRP A 164 15.17 -15.10 -10.01
N LYS A 165 15.83 -15.78 -10.98
CA LYS A 165 15.76 -17.25 -11.12
C LYS A 165 16.68 -18.01 -10.15
N GLU A 166 17.65 -17.33 -9.55
CA GLU A 166 18.58 -17.88 -8.56
C GLU A 166 18.57 -17.00 -7.30
N GLU A 167 18.97 -17.57 -6.16
CA GLU A 167 19.14 -16.77 -4.94
C GLU A 167 20.24 -15.73 -5.14
N VAL A 168 19.99 -14.51 -4.67
CA VAL A 168 20.96 -13.43 -4.78
C VAL A 168 22.12 -13.62 -3.82
N ILE A 169 23.30 -13.24 -4.29
CA ILE A 169 24.51 -13.20 -3.47
C ILE A 169 24.44 -11.99 -2.54
N ARG A 170 24.69 -12.24 -1.26
CA ARG A 170 24.84 -11.23 -0.20
C ARG A 170 26.17 -11.42 0.49
N ALA A 171 26.87 -10.32 0.75
CA ALA A 171 28.13 -10.31 1.49
C ALA A 171 28.28 -8.96 2.20
N LYS A 172 29.03 -8.94 3.30
CA LYS A 172 29.33 -7.68 4.00
C LYS A 172 30.52 -6.95 3.40
N TYR A 173 31.48 -7.70 2.84
CA TYR A 173 32.78 -7.19 2.39
C TYR A 173 33.10 -7.66 0.96
N VAL A 174 34.00 -6.94 0.29
CA VAL A 174 34.41 -7.17 -1.10
C VAL A 174 34.96 -8.58 -1.32
N ASP A 175 35.86 -9.06 -0.45
CA ASP A 175 36.51 -10.37 -0.63
C ASP A 175 35.52 -11.53 -0.57
N GLU A 176 34.56 -11.46 0.37
CA GLU A 176 33.48 -12.44 0.51
C GLU A 176 32.58 -12.44 -0.73
N LEU A 177 32.34 -11.25 -1.32
CA LEU A 177 31.55 -11.12 -2.54
C LEU A 177 32.26 -11.77 -3.73
N LEU A 178 33.56 -11.50 -3.92
CA LEU A 178 34.38 -12.10 -4.97
C LEU A 178 34.50 -13.63 -4.85
N GLU A 179 34.51 -14.17 -3.62
CA GLU A 179 34.43 -15.61 -3.40
C GLU A 179 33.08 -16.17 -3.86
N LYS A 180 31.97 -15.62 -3.38
CA LYS A 180 30.62 -16.10 -3.73
C LYS A 180 30.29 -15.96 -5.22
N LEU A 181 30.82 -14.93 -5.89
CA LEU A 181 30.65 -14.72 -7.33
C LEU A 181 31.33 -15.78 -8.19
N ARG A 182 32.43 -16.37 -7.70
CA ARG A 182 33.12 -17.50 -8.37
C ARG A 182 32.30 -18.78 -8.31
N ASP A 183 31.62 -19.01 -7.19
CA ASP A 183 30.78 -20.19 -6.99
C ASP A 183 29.41 -20.07 -7.68
N ASN A 184 28.94 -18.85 -7.92
CA ASN A 184 27.62 -18.56 -8.50
C ASN A 184 27.77 -17.56 -9.66
N PRO A 185 28.13 -18.00 -10.88
CA PRO A 185 28.53 -17.13 -11.97
C PRO A 185 27.39 -16.30 -12.60
N THR A 186 26.13 -16.67 -12.34
CA THR A 186 24.93 -16.06 -12.95
C THR A 186 24.02 -15.36 -11.94
N ALA A 187 24.16 -15.66 -10.64
CA ALA A 187 23.36 -15.04 -9.60
C ALA A 187 23.57 -13.52 -9.54
N GLY A 188 22.48 -12.79 -9.35
CA GLY A 188 22.49 -11.35 -9.07
C GLY A 188 23.05 -11.05 -7.67
N VAL A 189 23.37 -9.78 -7.42
CA VAL A 189 23.96 -9.33 -6.17
C VAL A 189 23.03 -8.38 -5.44
N ASN A 190 22.94 -8.55 -4.13
CA ASN A 190 22.18 -7.68 -3.25
C ASN A 190 23.13 -7.01 -2.24
N PHE A 191 23.26 -5.69 -2.35
CA PHE A 191 24.11 -4.84 -1.51
C PHE A 191 23.42 -4.38 -0.22
N LYS A 192 22.23 -4.89 0.11
CA LYS A 192 21.58 -4.62 1.39
C LYS A 192 22.48 -5.10 2.54
N GLY A 193 22.99 -4.15 3.31
CA GLY A 193 23.92 -4.41 4.42
C GLY A 193 25.39 -4.58 4.02
N PHE A 194 25.76 -4.23 2.79
CA PHE A 194 27.16 -4.19 2.34
C PHE A 194 27.92 -3.05 3.01
N LEU A 195 29.05 -3.34 3.65
CA LEU A 195 29.86 -2.36 4.38
C LEU A 195 31.03 -1.81 3.55
N GLY A 196 31.46 -2.54 2.51
CA GLY A 196 32.63 -2.13 1.72
C GLY A 196 33.97 -2.50 2.39
N THR A 197 34.94 -1.60 2.37
CA THR A 197 36.27 -1.72 3.00
C THR A 197 36.33 -1.08 4.40
N ALA A 198 35.29 -0.31 4.77
CA ALA A 198 34.97 0.31 6.06
C ALA A 198 36.15 0.59 7.01
N ASP A 199 36.74 1.78 6.88
CA ASP A 199 37.65 2.41 7.84
C ASP A 199 36.97 3.48 8.73
N VAL A 200 35.71 3.83 8.46
CA VAL A 200 34.84 4.68 9.28
C VAL A 200 33.64 3.91 9.87
N PRO A 201 32.98 4.40 10.94
CA PRO A 201 31.80 3.75 11.50
C PRO A 201 30.70 3.57 10.45
N PHE A 202 30.30 2.32 10.23
CA PHE A 202 29.33 1.94 9.21
C PHE A 202 27.97 2.67 9.29
N ASP A 203 27.57 3.07 10.49
CA ASP A 203 26.31 3.75 10.69
C ASP A 203 26.38 5.27 10.42
N SER A 204 27.56 5.90 10.23
CA SER A 204 27.65 7.36 10.00
C SER A 204 27.20 7.77 8.59
N ALA A 205 26.92 9.06 8.37
CA ALA A 205 26.60 9.59 7.04
C ALA A 205 27.74 9.35 6.04
N GLU A 206 28.99 9.54 6.48
CA GLU A 206 30.20 9.29 5.68
C GLU A 206 30.37 7.80 5.34
N GLY A 207 30.20 6.91 6.32
CA GLY A 207 30.29 5.46 6.09
C GLY A 207 29.19 4.92 5.17
N ASN A 208 27.97 5.48 5.25
CA ASN A 208 26.90 5.16 4.31
C ASN A 208 27.27 5.57 2.88
N GLN A 209 27.76 6.79 2.67
CA GLN A 209 28.16 7.26 1.34
C GLN A 209 29.32 6.42 0.78
N GLN A 210 30.38 6.20 1.56
CA GLN A 210 31.51 5.37 1.15
C GLN A 210 31.07 3.98 0.71
N SER A 211 30.22 3.31 1.51
CA SER A 211 29.76 1.96 1.18
C SER A 211 28.94 1.89 -0.12
N LEU A 212 28.21 2.96 -0.46
CA LEU A 212 27.45 3.06 -1.70
C LEU A 212 28.36 3.30 -2.90
N ASP A 213 29.34 4.21 -2.77
CA ASP A 213 30.33 4.48 -3.81
C ASP A 213 31.16 3.22 -4.12
N GLU A 214 31.56 2.49 -3.09
CA GLU A 214 32.27 1.21 -3.25
C GLU A 214 31.38 0.12 -3.85
N ALA A 215 30.10 0.02 -3.45
CA ALA A 215 29.16 -0.92 -4.07
C ALA A 215 28.96 -0.61 -5.56
N ARG A 216 28.87 0.67 -5.92
CA ARG A 216 28.75 1.12 -7.31
C ARG A 216 30.01 0.79 -8.10
N ALA A 217 31.18 1.14 -7.59
CA ALA A 217 32.47 0.82 -8.23
C ALA A 217 32.64 -0.69 -8.42
N PHE A 218 32.30 -1.48 -7.40
CA PHE A 218 32.31 -2.93 -7.47
C PHE A 218 31.35 -3.45 -8.56
N ALA A 219 30.14 -2.91 -8.63
CA ALA A 219 29.16 -3.31 -9.64
C ALA A 219 29.63 -2.99 -11.07
N GLU A 220 30.18 -1.79 -11.27
CA GLU A 220 30.76 -1.36 -12.55
C GLU A 220 31.95 -2.22 -12.97
N GLU A 221 32.75 -2.73 -12.03
CA GLU A 221 33.92 -3.56 -12.33
C GLU A 221 33.55 -5.03 -12.55
N HIS A 222 32.70 -5.61 -11.70
CA HIS A 222 32.51 -7.05 -11.60
C HIS A 222 31.12 -7.56 -11.99
N LEU A 223 30.11 -6.70 -12.08
CA LEU A 223 28.70 -7.09 -12.18
C LEU A 223 27.98 -6.56 -13.43
N ARG A 224 28.70 -6.12 -14.46
CA ARG A 224 28.09 -5.51 -15.69
C ARG A 224 27.02 -6.38 -16.35
N ASP A 225 27.18 -7.69 -16.30
CA ASP A 225 26.24 -8.66 -16.89
C ASP A 225 25.27 -9.26 -15.86
N ARG A 226 25.17 -8.67 -14.66
CA ARG A 226 24.39 -9.19 -13.54
C ARG A 226 23.44 -8.13 -13.00
N ARG A 227 22.30 -8.57 -12.45
CA ARG A 227 21.37 -7.70 -11.74
C ARG A 227 21.92 -7.33 -10.36
N VAL A 228 21.69 -6.08 -9.98
CA VAL A 228 22.10 -5.51 -8.70
C VAL A 228 20.90 -4.90 -8.00
N THR A 229 20.86 -4.99 -6.66
CA THR A 229 19.79 -4.40 -5.84
C THR A 229 20.29 -4.01 -4.44
N TRP A 230 19.59 -3.09 -3.79
CA TRP A 230 19.68 -2.73 -2.37
C TRP A 230 18.39 -3.05 -1.59
N GLY A 231 17.35 -3.55 -2.28
CA GLY A 231 16.08 -4.00 -1.72
C GLY A 231 16.08 -5.49 -1.39
N ASP A 232 15.06 -5.95 -0.67
CA ASP A 232 14.87 -7.39 -0.48
C ASP A 232 14.41 -8.05 -1.78
N THR A 233 14.95 -9.22 -2.08
CA THR A 233 14.52 -9.99 -3.25
C THR A 233 14.60 -11.48 -2.97
N SER A 234 13.77 -12.24 -3.66
CA SER A 234 13.77 -13.69 -3.66
C SER A 234 13.21 -14.24 -4.97
N THR A 235 13.17 -15.56 -5.11
CA THR A 235 12.61 -16.25 -6.27
C THR A 235 11.08 -16.43 -6.18
N GLY A 236 10.38 -15.52 -5.50
CA GLY A 236 8.93 -15.55 -5.28
C GLY A 236 8.13 -15.50 -6.59
N ARG A 237 6.85 -15.89 -6.55
CA ARG A 237 5.99 -16.04 -7.75
C ARG A 237 4.64 -15.37 -7.54
N ALA A 238 4.08 -14.73 -8.58
CA ALA A 238 2.83 -13.96 -8.50
C ALA A 238 1.54 -14.80 -8.43
N VAL A 239 1.63 -16.06 -8.00
CA VAL A 239 0.45 -16.90 -7.82
C VAL A 239 -0.50 -16.27 -6.81
N GLY A 240 -1.75 -16.10 -7.20
CA GLY A 240 -2.80 -15.51 -6.39
C GLY A 240 -2.93 -14.00 -6.48
N LEU A 241 -2.06 -13.32 -7.23
CA LEU A 241 -2.19 -11.90 -7.53
C LEU A 241 -3.56 -11.64 -8.17
N ALA A 242 -4.22 -10.57 -7.75
CA ALA A 242 -5.41 -10.05 -8.42
C ALA A 242 -5.13 -8.67 -9.03
N LYS A 243 -6.02 -8.25 -9.93
CA LYS A 243 -6.11 -6.84 -10.34
C LYS A 243 -7.56 -6.49 -10.67
N THR A 244 -8.04 -5.41 -10.05
CA THR A 244 -9.33 -4.78 -10.34
C THR A 244 -9.14 -3.60 -11.27
N HIS A 245 -10.03 -3.47 -12.26
CA HIS A 245 -10.13 -2.30 -13.12
C HIS A 245 -11.50 -1.66 -12.97
N GLU A 246 -11.53 -0.33 -12.84
CA GLU A 246 -12.75 0.46 -12.84
C GLU A 246 -13.06 1.02 -14.23
N LEU A 247 -14.33 0.92 -14.61
CA LEU A 247 -14.83 1.51 -15.85
C LEU A 247 -16.30 1.89 -15.74
N TRP A 248 -16.71 2.78 -16.64
CA TRP A 248 -18.04 3.35 -16.65
C TRP A 248 -18.69 3.24 -18.02
N LEU A 249 -19.96 2.86 -18.04
CA LEU A 249 -20.80 2.83 -19.24
C LEU A 249 -21.90 3.89 -19.12
N ASP A 250 -22.22 4.62 -20.20
CA ASP A 250 -23.43 5.46 -20.31
C ASP A 250 -24.27 4.96 -21.50
N LEU A 251 -25.46 4.43 -21.24
CA LEU A 251 -26.34 3.81 -22.25
C LEU A 251 -27.62 4.64 -22.43
N ARG A 252 -27.86 5.20 -23.62
CA ARG A 252 -28.90 6.22 -23.82
C ARG A 252 -29.70 6.02 -25.10
N ALA A 253 -30.97 6.46 -25.07
CA ALA A 253 -31.82 6.51 -26.27
C ALA A 253 -31.52 7.70 -27.18
N GLY A 254 -30.94 8.78 -26.65
CA GLY A 254 -30.58 9.98 -27.41
C GLY A 254 -29.07 10.18 -27.50
N PRO A 255 -28.61 11.08 -28.39
CA PRO A 255 -27.19 11.30 -28.63
C PRO A 255 -26.45 11.77 -27.38
N ILE A 256 -25.17 11.42 -27.31
CA ILE A 256 -24.20 11.89 -26.32
C ILE A 256 -23.33 12.94 -27.01
N SER A 257 -23.39 14.18 -26.53
CA SER A 257 -22.52 15.25 -27.05
C SER A 257 -21.08 15.05 -26.57
N ARG A 258 -20.12 15.57 -27.34
CA ARG A 258 -18.69 15.44 -27.03
C ARG A 258 -18.31 16.25 -25.79
N GLU A 259 -18.91 17.42 -25.62
CA GLU A 259 -18.71 18.28 -24.43
C GLU A 259 -19.17 17.57 -23.17
N ARG A 260 -20.29 16.83 -23.25
CA ARG A 260 -20.75 15.98 -22.15
C ARG A 260 -19.77 14.85 -21.86
N MET A 261 -19.14 14.27 -22.88
CA MET A 261 -18.14 13.21 -22.69
C MET A 261 -16.89 13.73 -22.00
N VAL A 262 -16.34 14.85 -22.45
CA VAL A 262 -15.16 15.47 -21.83
C VAL A 262 -15.42 15.72 -20.35
N GLY A 263 -16.47 16.48 -20.03
CA GLY A 263 -16.79 16.82 -18.65
C GLY A 263 -17.25 15.63 -17.78
N TRP A 264 -17.70 14.52 -18.39
CA TRP A 264 -18.00 13.30 -17.65
C TRP A 264 -16.76 12.44 -17.40
N ALA A 265 -15.89 12.27 -18.41
CA ALA A 265 -14.65 11.51 -18.28
C ALA A 265 -13.74 12.15 -17.24
N GLU A 266 -13.61 13.48 -17.21
CA GLU A 266 -12.90 14.20 -16.14
C GLU A 266 -13.44 13.85 -14.76
N ARG A 267 -14.77 13.77 -14.59
CA ARG A 267 -15.41 13.36 -13.33
C ARG A 267 -15.32 11.87 -13.01
N VAL A 268 -14.95 11.03 -13.98
CA VAL A 268 -14.63 9.62 -13.72
C VAL A 268 -13.19 9.50 -13.23
N GLN A 269 -12.26 10.26 -13.83
CA GLN A 269 -10.87 10.32 -13.35
C GLN A 269 -10.78 11.02 -11.99
N GLU A 270 -11.66 11.98 -11.72
CA GLU A 270 -11.73 12.71 -10.45
C GLU A 270 -13.19 12.77 -9.94
N PRO A 271 -13.66 11.74 -9.23
CA PRO A 271 -15.03 11.67 -8.77
C PRO A 271 -15.36 12.77 -7.75
N PRO A 272 -16.59 13.32 -7.76
CA PRO A 272 -17.03 14.22 -6.70
C PRO A 272 -17.11 13.46 -5.37
N LEU A 273 -16.55 14.03 -4.31
CA LEU A 273 -16.55 13.47 -2.96
C LEU A 273 -17.64 14.13 -2.12
N ALA A 274 -18.43 13.33 -1.42
CA ALA A 274 -19.49 13.80 -0.52
C ALA A 274 -19.28 13.18 0.86
N LEU A 275 -18.30 13.71 1.59
CA LEU A 275 -17.79 13.17 2.86
C LEU A 275 -17.98 14.18 4.01
N PRO A 276 -18.00 13.71 5.27
CA PRO A 276 -18.04 14.62 6.41
C PRO A 276 -16.79 15.51 6.47
N ALA A 277 -16.90 16.67 7.12
CA ALA A 277 -15.77 17.56 7.32
C ALA A 277 -14.69 16.91 8.21
N PRO A 278 -13.39 17.20 8.00
CA PRO A 278 -12.29 16.65 8.79
C PRO A 278 -12.47 16.76 10.30
N ALA A 279 -12.89 17.95 10.78
CA ALA A 279 -13.15 18.18 12.20
C ALA A 279 -14.18 17.19 12.78
N TYR A 280 -15.26 16.92 12.05
CA TYR A 280 -16.27 15.97 12.47
C TYR A 280 -15.73 14.52 12.48
N MET A 281 -14.98 14.13 11.44
CA MET A 281 -14.38 12.78 11.37
C MET A 281 -13.46 12.53 12.57
N CYS A 282 -12.61 13.49 12.89
CA CYS A 282 -11.68 13.42 14.03
C CYS A 282 -12.41 13.39 15.38
N GLU A 283 -13.45 14.21 15.57
CA GLU A 283 -14.21 14.29 16.82
C GLU A 283 -14.95 12.98 17.16
N THR A 284 -15.35 12.18 16.17
CA THR A 284 -16.11 10.95 16.41
C THR A 284 -15.37 9.88 17.22
N GLY A 285 -14.03 9.96 17.27
CA GLY A 285 -13.17 8.93 17.88
C GLY A 285 -13.11 7.61 17.11
N VAL A 286 -13.77 7.49 15.94
CA VAL A 286 -13.69 6.28 15.09
C VAL A 286 -12.29 6.11 14.52
N LEU A 287 -11.58 7.22 14.28
CA LEU A 287 -10.16 7.25 13.88
C LEU A 287 -9.21 7.28 15.08
N ARG A 288 -9.70 6.89 16.27
CA ARG A 288 -8.96 6.89 17.54
C ARG A 288 -8.53 8.31 17.94
N ILE A 289 -7.27 8.50 18.33
CA ILE A 289 -6.73 9.80 18.76
C ILE A 289 -6.17 10.51 17.51
N LEU A 290 -6.93 11.47 16.97
CA LEU A 290 -6.56 12.20 15.77
C LEU A 290 -7.07 13.64 15.85
N HIS A 291 -6.21 14.60 15.52
CA HIS A 291 -6.55 16.02 15.41
C HIS A 291 -6.74 16.38 13.92
N PRO A 292 -7.72 17.22 13.53
CA PRO A 292 -7.82 17.70 12.15
C PRO A 292 -6.63 18.63 11.81
N GLN A 293 -6.33 18.85 10.53
CA GLN A 293 -5.31 19.81 10.11
C GLN A 293 -5.64 21.21 10.67
N ASP A 294 -4.65 21.88 11.24
CA ASP A 294 -4.83 23.15 11.93
C ASP A 294 -3.64 24.09 11.70
N GLU A 295 -3.68 24.76 10.54
CA GLU A 295 -2.66 25.70 10.11
C GLU A 295 -2.66 27.00 10.93
N GLU A 296 -3.74 27.29 11.67
CA GLU A 296 -3.84 28.49 12.50
C GLU A 296 -3.01 28.33 13.77
N ARG A 297 -3.11 27.19 14.45
CA ARG A 297 -2.36 26.92 15.68
C ARG A 297 -1.00 26.27 15.44
N PHE A 298 -0.85 25.48 14.38
CA PHE A 298 0.34 24.66 14.15
C PHE A 298 0.92 24.78 12.72
N PRO A 299 1.14 25.99 12.18
CA PRO A 299 1.51 26.19 10.78
C PRO A 299 2.80 25.45 10.36
N GLU A 300 3.83 25.46 11.20
CA GLU A 300 5.11 24.81 10.89
C GLU A 300 5.02 23.28 10.90
N ILE A 301 4.16 22.73 11.76
CA ILE A 301 3.94 21.28 11.85
C ILE A 301 3.14 20.80 10.62
N GLU A 302 2.07 21.51 10.25
CA GLU A 302 1.30 21.15 9.07
C GLU A 302 2.13 21.31 7.78
N ALA A 303 2.95 22.36 7.68
CA ALA A 303 3.90 22.52 6.57
C ALA A 303 4.94 21.38 6.50
N GLY A 304 5.41 20.90 7.65
CA GLY A 304 6.30 19.73 7.72
C GLY A 304 5.63 18.45 7.22
N LEU A 305 4.40 18.17 7.64
CA LEU A 305 3.62 17.01 7.14
C LEU A 305 3.38 17.10 5.63
N GLU A 306 3.00 18.28 5.15
CA GLU A 306 2.79 18.57 3.73
C GLU A 306 4.06 18.29 2.90
N GLY A 307 5.20 18.84 3.32
CA GLY A 307 6.48 18.64 2.62
C GLY A 307 6.94 17.17 2.63
N MET A 308 6.72 16.45 3.73
CA MET A 308 6.99 15.02 3.78
C MET A 308 6.11 14.22 2.82
N PHE A 309 4.83 14.55 2.69
CA PHE A 309 3.94 13.88 1.73
C PHE A 309 4.44 14.07 0.30
N ASP A 310 4.71 15.32 -0.06
CA ASP A 310 5.07 15.70 -1.41
C ASP A 310 6.42 15.08 -1.82
N GLU A 311 7.42 15.08 -0.94
CA GLU A 311 8.77 14.59 -1.28
C GLU A 311 8.93 13.06 -1.11
N LEU A 312 8.22 12.44 -0.16
CA LEU A 312 8.42 11.03 0.17
C LEU A 312 7.34 10.09 -0.39
N LEU A 313 6.14 10.59 -0.68
CA LEU A 313 5.04 9.75 -1.12
C LEU A 313 4.56 10.10 -2.52
N ASP A 314 4.13 11.34 -2.77
CA ASP A 314 3.49 11.74 -4.04
C ASP A 314 4.52 12.04 -5.15
N GLY A 315 5.56 12.82 -4.85
CA GLY A 315 6.62 13.19 -5.80
C GLY A 315 7.28 11.99 -6.48
N PRO A 316 7.71 10.95 -5.74
CA PRO A 316 8.29 9.74 -6.32
C PRO A 316 7.38 9.02 -7.32
N VAL A 317 6.05 9.15 -7.23
CA VAL A 317 5.12 8.53 -8.20
C VAL A 317 5.36 9.05 -9.61
N GLU A 318 5.48 10.37 -9.78
CA GLU A 318 5.77 10.98 -11.08
C GLU A 318 7.26 10.85 -11.44
N GLU A 319 8.18 11.11 -10.49
CA GLU A 319 9.63 11.08 -10.75
C GLU A 319 10.12 9.69 -11.18
N CYS A 320 9.67 8.64 -10.48
CA CYS A 320 10.04 7.25 -10.81
C CYS A 320 9.08 6.58 -11.79
N ARG A 321 8.01 7.29 -12.22
CA ARG A 321 6.98 6.77 -13.12
C ARG A 321 6.41 5.45 -12.61
N LEU A 322 5.87 5.47 -11.39
CA LEU A 322 5.23 4.33 -10.73
C LEU A 322 3.85 4.05 -11.36
N TYR A 323 3.86 3.72 -12.64
CA TYR A 323 2.72 3.53 -13.51
C TYR A 323 2.81 2.15 -14.19
N GLY A 324 1.65 1.58 -14.49
CA GLY A 324 1.52 0.28 -15.14
C GLY A 324 0.28 -0.45 -14.63
N ALA A 325 -0.24 -1.39 -15.42
CA ALA A 325 -1.44 -2.15 -15.08
C ALA A 325 -1.32 -2.94 -13.76
N ILE A 326 -0.09 -3.34 -13.41
CA ILE A 326 0.23 -4.01 -12.14
C ILE A 326 0.79 -3.01 -11.14
N ASP A 327 1.72 -2.15 -11.56
CA ASP A 327 2.53 -1.33 -10.66
C ASP A 327 1.81 -0.10 -10.10
N TYR A 328 0.89 0.49 -10.85
CA TYR A 328 0.23 1.73 -10.42
C TYR A 328 -0.50 1.55 -9.08
N GLY A 329 -0.18 2.44 -8.14
CA GLY A 329 -0.75 2.53 -6.81
C GLY A 329 0.26 2.24 -5.70
N ASP A 330 1.25 1.38 -5.90
CA ASP A 330 2.29 1.14 -4.87
C ASP A 330 3.36 2.23 -4.84
N LEU A 331 4.12 2.23 -3.76
CA LEU A 331 5.09 3.24 -3.37
C LEU A 331 6.50 2.65 -3.36
N VAL A 332 7.50 3.54 -3.35
CA VAL A 332 8.89 3.13 -3.23
C VAL A 332 9.15 2.57 -1.84
N ASN A 333 9.82 1.42 -1.79
CA ASN A 333 10.18 0.78 -0.52
C ASN A 333 11.02 1.69 0.38
N GLY A 334 10.66 1.73 1.67
CA GLY A 334 11.37 2.49 2.69
C GLY A 334 12.02 1.66 3.80
N HIS A 335 11.93 0.32 3.81
CA HIS A 335 12.38 -0.49 4.95
C HIS A 335 13.89 -0.35 5.23
N GLY A 336 14.71 -0.19 4.18
CA GLY A 336 16.15 -0.05 4.32
C GLY A 336 16.52 1.37 4.74
N ARG A 337 17.25 1.53 5.85
CA ARG A 337 17.80 2.83 6.29
C ARG A 337 18.63 3.57 5.22
N ARG A 338 19.11 2.85 4.21
CA ARG A 338 19.91 3.38 3.10
C ARG A 338 19.10 3.63 1.84
N HIS A 339 17.82 3.29 1.80
CA HIS A 339 17.00 3.43 0.59
C HIS A 339 16.88 4.89 0.15
N GLY A 340 16.82 5.86 1.08
CA GLY A 340 16.89 7.29 0.72
C GLY A 340 18.23 7.70 0.12
N ASN A 341 19.35 7.14 0.60
CA ASN A 341 20.67 7.40 0.03
C ASN A 341 20.81 6.80 -1.38
N VAL A 342 20.32 5.58 -1.58
CA VAL A 342 20.24 4.96 -2.92
C VAL A 342 19.38 5.83 -3.83
N TYR A 343 18.21 6.29 -3.38
CA TYR A 343 17.39 7.20 -4.17
C TYR A 343 18.15 8.45 -4.62
N ARG A 344 18.74 9.20 -3.67
CA ARG A 344 19.48 10.43 -3.97
C ARG A 344 20.67 10.21 -4.90
N MET A 345 21.37 9.09 -4.76
CA MET A 345 22.54 8.78 -5.56
C MET A 345 22.19 8.50 -7.02
N PHE A 346 21.05 7.85 -7.27
CA PHE A 346 20.68 7.38 -8.61
C PHE A 346 19.58 8.20 -9.28
N ARG A 347 18.89 9.11 -8.56
CA ARG A 347 17.73 9.87 -9.09
C ARG A 347 17.99 10.68 -10.35
N ASP A 348 19.22 11.14 -10.54
CA ASP A 348 19.61 11.94 -11.70
C ASP A 348 20.08 11.08 -12.90
N GLU A 349 20.13 9.74 -12.75
CA GLU A 349 20.55 8.85 -13.82
C GLU A 349 19.45 8.69 -14.89
N PRO A 350 19.82 8.65 -16.19
CA PRO A 350 18.85 8.41 -17.24
C PRO A 350 18.16 7.05 -17.06
N SER A 351 16.81 7.06 -17.06
CA SER A 351 15.97 5.86 -16.87
C SER A 351 15.95 5.29 -15.45
N PHE A 352 16.41 6.05 -14.46
CA PHE A 352 16.28 5.66 -13.05
C PHE A 352 14.82 5.36 -12.68
N LYS A 353 14.64 4.23 -11.99
CA LYS A 353 13.43 3.93 -11.22
C LYS A 353 13.88 3.43 -9.86
N ALA A 354 13.46 4.10 -8.79
CA ALA A 354 13.86 3.71 -7.44
C ALA A 354 13.49 2.25 -7.13
N THR A 355 12.34 1.80 -7.63
CA THR A 355 11.84 0.43 -7.47
C THR A 355 12.76 -0.63 -8.11
N ASP A 356 13.56 -0.28 -9.12
CA ASP A 356 14.54 -1.20 -9.73
C ASP A 356 15.78 -1.40 -8.85
N LEU A 357 16.00 -0.55 -7.85
CA LEU A 357 17.11 -0.67 -6.89
C LEU A 357 16.67 -1.04 -5.48
N VAL A 358 15.58 -0.45 -4.96
CA VAL A 358 15.13 -0.62 -3.55
C VAL A 358 13.82 -1.42 -3.41
N GLY A 359 13.08 -1.58 -4.51
CA GLY A 359 11.85 -2.36 -4.56
C GLY A 359 10.59 -1.59 -4.18
N TRP A 360 9.54 -2.36 -3.95
CA TRP A 360 8.17 -1.96 -3.67
C TRP A 360 7.84 -1.99 -2.18
N MET A 361 6.88 -1.17 -1.73
CA MET A 361 6.58 -0.94 -0.31
C MET A 361 5.71 -2.05 0.30
N ASN A 362 4.73 -2.57 -0.44
CA ASN A 362 3.85 -3.67 -0.01
C ASN A 362 3.33 -3.53 1.43
N ASN A 363 2.78 -2.36 1.75
CA ASN A 363 2.23 -1.99 3.06
C ASN A 363 3.19 -2.16 4.26
N GLU A 364 4.50 -2.03 4.03
CA GLU A 364 5.49 -1.84 5.09
C GLU A 364 5.14 -0.63 5.97
N ALA A 365 5.81 -0.46 7.12
CA ALA A 365 5.49 0.60 8.09
C ALA A 365 4.15 0.37 8.83
N ASN A 366 3.90 -0.86 9.29
CA ASN A 366 2.75 -1.26 10.13
C ASN A 366 1.42 -0.56 9.74
N ASP A 367 1.07 -0.63 8.45
CA ASP A 367 -0.12 -0.03 7.78
C ASP A 367 0.09 1.39 7.20
N GLU A 368 1.01 1.53 6.23
CA GLU A 368 1.15 2.77 5.44
C GLU A 368 -0.18 3.16 4.74
N CYS A 369 -1.00 2.19 4.37
CA CYS A 369 -2.31 2.47 3.79
C CYS A 369 -3.21 3.27 4.73
N GLU A 370 -3.27 2.89 6.01
CA GLU A 370 -4.00 3.67 7.02
C GLU A 370 -3.43 5.09 7.11
N ASN A 371 -2.11 5.23 7.11
CA ASN A 371 -1.45 6.53 7.19
C ASN A 371 -1.83 7.47 6.03
N CYS A 372 -1.87 6.98 4.79
CA CYS A 372 -2.35 7.76 3.65
C CYS A 372 -3.82 8.20 3.80
N TRP A 373 -4.68 7.32 4.32
CA TRP A 373 -6.08 7.68 4.57
C TRP A 373 -6.25 8.67 5.72
N LEU A 374 -5.42 8.60 6.76
CA LEU A 374 -5.42 9.56 7.86
C LEU A 374 -4.99 10.95 7.39
N ALA A 375 -4.05 11.03 6.44
CA ALA A 375 -3.68 12.29 5.81
C ALA A 375 -4.88 12.98 5.14
N TYR A 376 -5.71 12.21 4.41
CA TYR A 376 -6.98 12.72 3.88
C TYR A 376 -7.99 13.06 4.99
N ALA A 377 -8.13 12.21 6.00
CA ALA A 377 -9.13 12.43 7.06
C ALA A 377 -8.86 13.70 7.88
N ARG A 378 -7.59 14.09 8.02
CA ARG A 378 -7.17 15.34 8.70
C ARG A 378 -7.41 16.59 7.86
N SER A 379 -7.14 16.54 6.56
CA SER A 379 -7.11 17.73 5.68
C SER A 379 -8.38 17.90 4.83
N GLY A 380 -8.97 16.78 4.39
CA GLY A 380 -9.98 16.75 3.33
C GLY A 380 -9.44 17.06 1.93
N GLU A 381 -8.12 17.19 1.79
CA GLU A 381 -7.49 17.62 0.54
C GLU A 381 -7.37 16.49 -0.49
N ARG A 382 -7.55 16.86 -1.75
CA ARG A 382 -7.71 15.90 -2.85
C ARG A 382 -6.45 15.08 -3.13
N LYS A 383 -5.25 15.63 -2.92
CA LYS A 383 -4.00 14.92 -3.24
C LYS A 383 -3.83 13.67 -2.37
N TYR A 384 -4.12 13.77 -1.07
CA TYR A 384 -4.10 12.66 -0.14
C TYR A 384 -5.10 11.56 -0.54
N TRP A 385 -6.31 11.96 -0.94
CA TRP A 385 -7.32 11.00 -1.44
C TRP A 385 -6.81 10.20 -2.62
N ARG A 386 -6.24 10.86 -3.63
CA ARG A 386 -5.82 10.21 -4.87
C ARG A 386 -4.75 9.16 -4.61
N LEU A 387 -3.76 9.49 -3.78
CA LEU A 387 -2.71 8.54 -3.40
C LEU A 387 -3.28 7.39 -2.56
N ALA A 388 -4.08 7.70 -1.52
CA ALA A 388 -4.64 6.69 -0.62
C ALA A 388 -5.56 5.69 -1.33
N GLU A 389 -6.40 6.15 -2.26
CA GLU A 389 -7.27 5.28 -3.06
C GLU A 389 -6.45 4.36 -3.96
N ALA A 390 -5.49 4.91 -4.73
CA ALA A 390 -4.65 4.11 -5.61
C ALA A 390 -3.81 3.08 -4.83
N TYR A 391 -3.26 3.49 -3.68
CA TYR A 391 -2.45 2.61 -2.84
C TYR A 391 -3.27 1.49 -2.21
N ALA A 392 -4.44 1.81 -1.66
CA ALA A 392 -5.35 0.79 -1.12
C ALA A 392 -5.78 -0.22 -2.19
N GLU A 393 -6.17 0.24 -3.39
CA GLU A 393 -6.55 -0.65 -4.49
C GLU A 393 -5.40 -1.55 -4.95
N HIS A 394 -4.16 -1.06 -4.92
CA HIS A 394 -2.99 -1.87 -5.25
C HIS A 394 -2.77 -2.97 -4.22
N ILE A 395 -2.61 -2.63 -2.94
CA ILE A 395 -2.26 -3.61 -1.91
C ILE A 395 -3.36 -4.65 -1.67
N GLU A 396 -4.62 -4.25 -1.84
CA GLU A 396 -5.80 -5.13 -1.72
C GLU A 396 -5.86 -6.20 -2.80
N ASP A 397 -5.22 -5.98 -3.95
CA ASP A 397 -5.28 -6.85 -5.12
C ASP A 397 -3.93 -7.48 -5.48
N VAL A 398 -2.91 -6.66 -5.69
CA VAL A 398 -1.64 -7.06 -6.28
C VAL A 398 -0.73 -7.73 -5.25
N ASP A 399 -0.59 -7.10 -4.08
CA ASP A 399 0.28 -7.59 -3.01
C ASP A 399 -0.36 -8.68 -2.15
N THR A 400 -1.69 -8.78 -2.17
CA THR A 400 -2.43 -9.76 -1.39
C THR A 400 -2.69 -11.04 -2.18
N VAL A 401 -2.43 -12.20 -1.57
CA VAL A 401 -2.65 -13.48 -2.23
C VAL A 401 -4.12 -13.87 -2.15
N HIS A 402 -4.82 -13.98 -3.27
CA HIS A 402 -6.25 -14.33 -3.31
C HIS A 402 -6.53 -15.80 -3.66
N ALA A 403 -5.56 -16.50 -4.25
CA ALA A 403 -5.63 -17.91 -4.57
C ALA A 403 -4.24 -18.54 -4.47
N HIS A 404 -4.17 -19.77 -3.98
CA HIS A 404 -2.92 -20.52 -4.00
C HIS A 404 -3.22 -22.01 -4.24
N PRO A 405 -2.59 -22.66 -5.22
CA PRO A 405 -2.99 -23.99 -5.70
C PRO A 405 -2.74 -25.10 -4.66
N THR A 406 -1.76 -24.92 -3.77
CA THR A 406 -1.31 -25.97 -2.84
C THR A 406 -1.17 -25.55 -1.38
N ASP A 407 -1.21 -24.25 -1.10
CA ASP A 407 -0.96 -23.71 0.24
C ASP A 407 -2.01 -22.66 0.61
N PRO A 408 -3.15 -23.08 1.17
CA PRO A 408 -4.24 -22.16 1.50
C PRO A 408 -3.88 -21.18 2.63
N ARG A 409 -2.74 -21.34 3.31
CA ARG A 409 -2.30 -20.41 4.37
C ARG A 409 -1.85 -19.06 3.82
N TRP A 410 -1.50 -18.99 2.54
CA TRP A 410 -1.12 -17.75 1.88
C TRP A 410 -2.34 -16.90 1.56
N VAL A 411 -3.49 -17.52 1.30
CA VAL A 411 -4.69 -16.81 0.83
C VAL A 411 -5.20 -15.86 1.90
N GLY A 412 -5.26 -14.56 1.58
CA GLY A 412 -5.63 -13.48 2.50
C GLY A 412 -4.44 -12.81 3.17
N GLN A 413 -3.20 -13.16 2.81
CA GLN A 413 -1.98 -12.54 3.34
C GLN A 413 -1.34 -11.63 2.29
N THR A 414 -0.92 -10.44 2.73
CA THR A 414 -0.07 -9.52 1.98
C THR A 414 1.35 -10.07 1.92
N ARG A 415 2.00 -9.91 0.77
CA ARG A 415 3.39 -10.31 0.59
C ARG A 415 4.33 -9.27 1.17
N TYR A 416 5.44 -9.75 1.71
CA TYR A 416 6.50 -8.90 2.23
C TYR A 416 7.11 -8.03 1.12
N HIS A 417 7.46 -6.79 1.46
CA HIS A 417 8.10 -5.82 0.56
C HIS A 417 9.32 -6.42 -0.14
N SER A 418 9.45 -6.19 -1.45
CA SER A 418 10.50 -6.81 -2.27
C SER A 418 10.72 -6.08 -3.61
N MET A 419 11.72 -6.49 -4.39
CA MET A 419 12.00 -5.97 -5.74
C MET A 419 10.87 -6.25 -6.74
N LEU A 420 10.05 -7.25 -6.48
CA LEU A 420 8.80 -7.51 -7.20
C LEU A 420 7.69 -7.54 -6.16
N HIS A 421 6.48 -7.12 -6.53
CA HIS A 421 5.28 -7.22 -5.69
C HIS A 421 5.03 -8.63 -5.13
N TRP A 422 5.55 -9.65 -5.82
CA TRP A 422 5.47 -11.06 -5.42
C TRP A 422 6.78 -11.72 -5.03
N GLY A 423 7.85 -10.94 -4.88
CA GLY A 423 9.16 -11.44 -4.46
C GLY A 423 9.15 -11.92 -3.02
N GLY A 424 8.39 -11.27 -2.12
CA GLY A 424 8.26 -11.66 -0.73
C GLY A 424 7.30 -12.83 -0.47
N GLY A 425 7.50 -13.49 0.66
CA GLY A 425 6.56 -14.46 1.22
C GLY A 425 5.37 -13.78 1.94
N PRO A 426 4.34 -14.53 2.35
CA PRO A 426 3.20 -13.97 3.08
C PRO A 426 3.65 -13.44 4.44
N SER A 427 3.18 -12.26 4.83
CA SER A 427 3.54 -11.60 6.08
C SER A 427 2.30 -11.12 6.84
N PRO A 428 1.92 -11.79 7.93
CA PRO A 428 0.82 -11.37 8.79
C PRO A 428 0.99 -9.95 9.35
N SER A 429 2.23 -9.53 9.66
CA SER A 429 2.50 -8.18 10.14
C SER A 429 2.35 -7.08 9.09
N HIS A 430 2.35 -7.41 7.80
CA HIS A 430 2.04 -6.49 6.68
C HIS A 430 0.58 -6.53 6.26
N THR A 431 -0.15 -7.56 6.71
CA THR A 431 -1.57 -7.78 6.39
C THR A 431 -2.48 -7.02 7.38
N ALA A 432 -2.20 -5.74 7.57
CA ALA A 432 -3.03 -4.85 8.37
C ALA A 432 -4.24 -4.39 7.54
N ILE A 433 -5.44 -4.46 8.12
CA ILE A 433 -6.69 -4.19 7.40
C ILE A 433 -7.27 -2.80 7.69
N HIS A 434 -6.62 -1.96 8.50
CA HIS A 434 -7.22 -0.69 8.93
C HIS A 434 -7.31 0.27 7.76
N GLY A 435 -6.23 0.40 6.97
CA GLY A 435 -6.26 1.14 5.71
C GLY A 435 -7.33 0.66 4.75
N TRP A 436 -7.51 -0.66 4.60
CA TRP A 436 -8.54 -1.25 3.73
C TRP A 436 -9.97 -1.01 4.24
N LEU A 437 -10.16 -1.00 5.56
CA LEU A 437 -11.44 -0.62 6.17
C LEU A 437 -11.74 0.87 5.95
N LEU A 438 -10.74 1.75 6.07
CA LEU A 438 -10.89 3.17 5.75
C LEU A 438 -11.23 3.38 4.27
N HIS A 439 -10.57 2.66 3.37
CA HIS A 439 -10.92 2.62 1.96
C HIS A 439 -12.40 2.25 1.78
N TYR A 440 -12.86 1.17 2.41
CA TYR A 440 -14.28 0.78 2.36
C TYR A 440 -15.22 1.88 2.91
N PHE A 441 -14.92 2.48 4.06
CA PHE A 441 -15.80 3.45 4.70
C PHE A 441 -15.89 4.76 3.92
N LEU A 442 -14.78 5.21 3.34
CA LEU A 442 -14.71 6.48 2.63
C LEU A 442 -15.22 6.38 1.19
N THR A 443 -15.04 5.24 0.52
CA THR A 443 -15.40 5.10 -0.91
C THR A 443 -16.63 4.22 -1.15
N GLY A 444 -16.99 3.37 -0.18
CA GLY A 444 -17.96 2.29 -0.35
C GLY A 444 -17.44 1.13 -1.20
N ASN A 445 -16.13 1.04 -1.46
CA ASN A 445 -15.53 0.00 -2.30
C ASN A 445 -15.75 -1.40 -1.70
N ARG A 446 -16.55 -2.22 -2.38
CA ARG A 446 -16.94 -3.55 -1.90
C ARG A 446 -15.82 -4.59 -2.05
N ARG A 447 -14.78 -4.32 -2.85
CA ARG A 447 -13.59 -5.18 -2.97
C ARG A 447 -12.78 -5.11 -1.68
N ALA A 448 -12.50 -3.90 -1.19
CA ALA A 448 -11.82 -3.67 0.08
C ALA A 448 -12.42 -4.50 1.22
N PHE A 449 -13.74 -4.40 1.44
CA PHE A 449 -14.42 -5.17 2.48
C PHE A 449 -14.33 -6.70 2.29
N ASP A 450 -14.39 -7.19 1.04
CA ASP A 450 -14.21 -8.61 0.73
C ASP A 450 -12.80 -9.10 1.05
N VAL A 451 -11.78 -8.26 0.79
CA VAL A 451 -10.36 -8.57 1.06
C VAL A 451 -10.07 -8.51 2.56
N CYS A 452 -10.59 -7.52 3.30
CA CYS A 452 -10.54 -7.52 4.77
C CYS A 452 -11.08 -8.83 5.36
N ARG A 453 -12.26 -9.25 4.89
CA ARG A 453 -12.87 -10.51 5.33
C ARG A 453 -12.01 -11.73 4.97
N GLN A 454 -11.39 -11.74 3.80
CA GLN A 454 -10.50 -12.82 3.38
C GLN A 454 -9.27 -12.92 4.31
N ALA A 455 -8.68 -11.78 4.68
CA ALA A 455 -7.56 -11.74 5.62
C ALA A 455 -7.94 -12.27 7.01
N VAL A 456 -9.07 -11.84 7.59
CA VAL A 456 -9.48 -12.34 8.92
C VAL A 456 -10.04 -13.77 8.89
N ASP A 457 -10.64 -14.22 7.78
CA ASP A 457 -11.03 -15.61 7.61
C ASP A 457 -9.80 -16.53 7.56
N GLN A 458 -8.68 -16.08 6.97
CA GLN A 458 -7.41 -16.80 7.01
C GLN A 458 -6.93 -17.01 8.44
N ILE A 459 -6.98 -15.95 9.25
CA ILE A 459 -6.56 -15.98 10.65
C ILE A 459 -7.35 -17.03 11.45
N VAL A 460 -8.69 -16.95 11.42
CA VAL A 460 -9.55 -17.88 12.17
C VAL A 460 -9.43 -19.31 11.65
N ARG A 461 -9.24 -19.50 10.34
CA ARG A 461 -9.08 -20.83 9.73
C ARG A 461 -7.81 -21.55 10.17
N PHE A 462 -6.73 -20.81 10.40
CA PHE A 462 -5.41 -21.35 10.77
C PHE A 462 -4.97 -21.01 12.19
N GLN A 463 -5.93 -20.64 13.05
CA GLN A 463 -5.71 -20.49 14.48
C GLN A 463 -5.21 -21.80 15.13
N GLU A 464 -4.59 -21.68 16.30
CA GLU A 464 -4.16 -22.83 17.09
C GLU A 464 -5.34 -23.71 17.53
N PRO A 465 -5.13 -25.00 17.86
CA PRO A 465 -6.16 -25.84 18.46
C PRO A 465 -6.77 -25.28 19.77
N ALA A 466 -6.04 -24.42 20.49
CA ALA A 466 -6.55 -23.67 21.64
C ALA A 466 -7.56 -22.56 21.26
N GLY A 467 -7.66 -22.22 19.97
CA GLY A 467 -8.62 -21.25 19.42
C GLY A 467 -8.15 -19.79 19.50
N HIS A 468 -6.85 -19.55 19.61
CA HIS A 468 -6.25 -18.22 19.46
C HIS A 468 -5.26 -18.21 18.29
N LEU A 469 -4.77 -17.03 17.92
CA LEU A 469 -3.79 -16.83 16.86
C LEU A 469 -2.60 -17.78 16.97
N SER A 470 -2.15 -18.30 15.83
CA SER A 470 -0.91 -19.08 15.71
C SER A 470 0.26 -18.16 15.42
N ASN A 471 1.33 -18.25 16.21
CA ASN A 471 2.61 -17.60 15.94
C ASN A 471 3.78 -18.54 16.24
N ARG A 472 3.76 -19.75 15.67
CA ARG A 472 4.80 -20.76 15.92
C ARG A 472 6.15 -20.42 15.27
N ARG A 473 6.11 -19.68 14.16
CA ARG A 473 7.26 -19.41 13.27
C ARG A 473 7.36 -17.94 12.84
N GLY A 474 6.60 -17.04 13.47
CA GLY A 474 6.72 -15.63 13.13
C GLY A 474 8.04 -15.04 13.59
N VAL A 475 8.22 -13.78 13.22
CA VAL A 475 9.39 -12.96 13.50
C VAL A 475 8.93 -11.86 14.44
N LEU A 476 9.36 -11.91 15.69
CA LEU A 476 8.94 -10.98 16.75
C LEU A 476 7.46 -11.12 17.12
N ARG A 477 7.07 -10.40 18.17
CA ARG A 477 5.67 -10.31 18.60
C ARG A 477 4.74 -9.61 17.60
N ARG A 478 5.27 -8.82 16.65
CA ARG A 478 4.45 -8.10 15.65
C ARG A 478 3.63 -9.02 14.76
N GLU A 479 4.15 -10.22 14.47
CA GLU A 479 3.42 -11.27 13.74
C GLU A 479 2.26 -11.87 14.56
N TYR A 480 2.20 -11.60 15.86
CA TYR A 480 1.06 -11.92 16.72
C TYR A 480 0.11 -10.72 16.84
N SER A 481 0.64 -9.52 17.11
CA SER A 481 -0.18 -8.33 17.36
C SER A 481 -0.86 -7.77 16.10
N GLY A 482 -0.22 -7.81 14.93
CA GLY A 482 -0.85 -7.38 13.66
C GLY A 482 -2.18 -8.10 13.38
N PRO A 483 -2.18 -9.45 13.31
CA PRO A 483 -3.39 -10.24 13.13
C PRO A 483 -4.44 -10.03 14.23
N MET A 484 -4.00 -9.81 15.49
CA MET A 484 -4.91 -9.51 16.60
C MET A 484 -5.63 -8.17 16.38
N ALA A 485 -4.92 -7.14 15.92
CA ALA A 485 -5.51 -5.85 15.57
C ALA A 485 -6.57 -6.02 14.46
N SER A 486 -6.26 -6.76 13.40
CA SER A 486 -7.19 -7.04 12.31
C SER A 486 -8.46 -7.78 12.78
N LEU A 487 -8.33 -8.74 13.72
CA LEU A 487 -9.50 -9.41 14.31
C LEU A 487 -10.41 -8.44 15.08
N TRP A 488 -9.83 -7.58 15.93
CA TRP A 488 -10.61 -6.59 16.70
C TRP A 488 -11.27 -5.56 15.80
N ALA A 489 -10.54 -5.03 14.82
CA ALA A 489 -11.06 -4.06 13.86
C ALA A 489 -12.25 -4.65 13.09
N PHE A 490 -12.10 -5.86 12.53
CA PHE A 490 -13.18 -6.47 11.76
C PHE A 490 -14.37 -6.92 12.63
N TYR A 491 -14.11 -7.41 13.84
CA TYR A 491 -15.18 -7.72 14.80
C TYR A 491 -15.97 -6.45 15.18
N GLY A 492 -15.31 -5.32 15.41
CA GLY A 492 -15.98 -4.04 15.73
C GLY A 492 -16.91 -3.55 14.62
N VAL A 493 -16.68 -3.95 13.37
CA VAL A 493 -17.47 -3.57 12.20
C VAL A 493 -18.61 -4.56 11.92
N THR A 494 -18.37 -5.85 12.13
CA THR A 494 -19.28 -6.94 11.70
C THR A 494 -20.07 -7.57 12.83
N TRP A 495 -19.54 -7.55 14.05
CA TRP A 495 -20.05 -8.30 15.20
C TRP A 495 -20.16 -9.82 14.97
N GLU A 496 -19.41 -10.36 14.01
CA GLU A 496 -19.36 -11.81 13.78
C GLU A 496 -18.49 -12.50 14.84
N GLU A 497 -19.13 -13.24 15.76
CA GLU A 497 -18.46 -13.80 16.95
C GLU A 497 -17.29 -14.74 16.69
N LYS A 498 -17.21 -15.40 15.52
CA LYS A 498 -16.02 -16.21 15.18
C LYS A 498 -14.72 -15.39 15.24
N TYR A 499 -14.77 -14.10 14.92
CA TYR A 499 -13.62 -13.21 15.00
C TYR A 499 -13.41 -12.73 16.44
N GLY A 500 -14.49 -12.35 17.12
CA GLY A 500 -14.46 -11.89 18.51
C GLY A 500 -13.96 -12.96 19.49
N GLU A 501 -14.37 -14.22 19.33
CA GLU A 501 -13.89 -15.35 20.15
C GLU A 501 -12.38 -15.55 20.00
N CYS A 502 -11.87 -15.55 18.76
CA CYS A 502 -10.45 -15.67 18.48
C CYS A 502 -9.68 -14.46 19.03
N ALA A 503 -10.19 -13.24 18.84
CA ALA A 503 -9.59 -12.00 19.32
C ALA A 503 -9.44 -11.98 20.85
N ARG A 504 -10.49 -12.34 21.59
CA ARG A 504 -10.49 -12.38 23.07
C ARG A 504 -9.48 -13.40 23.60
N ARG A 505 -9.44 -14.61 23.06
CA ARG A 505 -8.48 -15.65 23.50
C ARG A 505 -7.04 -15.24 23.19
N SER A 506 -6.83 -14.60 22.03
CA SER A 506 -5.51 -14.13 21.62
C SER A 506 -5.02 -12.97 22.49
N LEU A 507 -5.93 -12.07 22.86
CA LEU A 507 -5.64 -11.00 23.81
C LEU A 507 -5.23 -11.56 25.17
N GLU A 508 -5.97 -12.52 25.74
CA GLU A 508 -5.62 -13.15 27.01
C GLU A 508 -4.24 -13.85 26.94
N PHE A 509 -3.94 -14.55 25.83
CA PHE A 509 -2.62 -15.13 25.61
C PHE A 509 -1.52 -14.06 25.55
N PHE A 510 -1.73 -12.97 24.81
CA PHE A 510 -0.77 -11.87 24.71
C PHE A 510 -0.53 -11.20 26.07
N LEU A 511 -1.59 -10.91 26.84
CA LEU A 511 -1.50 -10.29 28.16
C LEU A 511 -0.82 -11.19 29.20
N SER A 512 -0.83 -12.51 28.99
CA SER A 512 -0.09 -13.46 29.82
C SER A 512 1.43 -13.34 29.65
N ALA A 513 1.89 -12.79 28.52
CA ALA A 513 3.31 -12.54 28.25
C ALA A 513 3.84 -11.26 28.91
N GLN A 514 2.98 -10.42 29.48
CA GLN A 514 3.41 -9.18 30.13
C GLN A 514 4.26 -9.47 31.37
N GLU A 515 5.46 -8.89 31.42
CA GLU A 515 6.41 -9.09 32.52
C GLU A 515 5.94 -8.37 33.81
N GLU A 516 6.55 -8.72 34.96
CA GLU A 516 6.28 -8.07 36.25
C GLU A 516 6.59 -6.56 36.22
N GLY A 517 7.56 -6.15 35.40
CA GLY A 517 7.89 -4.74 35.15
C GLY A 517 6.87 -3.98 34.29
N GLY A 518 5.85 -4.65 33.73
CA GLY A 518 4.83 -4.03 32.88
C GLY A 518 5.12 -4.05 31.38
N GLY A 519 6.38 -4.29 30.98
CA GLY A 519 6.78 -4.44 29.59
C GLY A 519 6.34 -5.75 28.95
N PHE A 520 6.40 -5.79 27.62
CA PHE A 520 6.16 -7.00 26.83
C PHE A 520 7.47 -7.49 26.19
N PRO A 521 7.71 -8.82 26.16
CA PRO A 521 8.92 -9.40 25.59
C PRO A 521 9.03 -9.09 24.09
N ARG A 522 10.24 -9.19 23.55
CA ARG A 522 10.47 -9.04 22.10
C ARG A 522 9.67 -10.03 21.25
N ASP A 523 9.58 -11.26 21.73
CA ASP A 523 8.95 -12.37 21.01
C ASP A 523 7.75 -12.91 21.81
N VAL A 524 6.64 -13.18 21.12
CA VAL A 524 5.46 -13.86 21.67
C VAL A 524 5.09 -14.99 20.73
N PHE A 525 5.62 -16.20 20.97
CA PHE A 525 5.40 -17.36 20.13
C PHE A 525 4.45 -18.37 20.77
N THR A 526 3.69 -19.05 19.92
CA THR A 526 2.83 -20.17 20.34
C THR A 526 3.60 -21.48 20.32
N GLY A 527 3.44 -22.27 21.38
CA GLY A 527 4.14 -23.52 21.64
C GLY A 527 3.18 -24.65 22.00
N GLY A 528 3.73 -25.84 22.29
CA GLY A 528 2.92 -26.99 22.68
C GLY A 528 2.07 -27.60 21.57
N SER A 529 1.43 -28.72 21.87
CA SER A 529 0.60 -29.45 20.90
C SER A 529 -0.71 -28.73 20.55
N ARG A 530 -1.23 -27.90 21.47
CA ARG A 530 -2.45 -27.12 21.28
C ARG A 530 -2.21 -25.64 20.95
N GLY A 531 -0.97 -25.17 20.99
CA GLY A 531 -0.63 -23.77 20.75
C GLY A 531 -0.70 -22.87 21.99
N ASP A 532 -1.12 -23.41 23.13
CA ASP A 532 -1.40 -22.69 24.39
C ASP A 532 -0.17 -22.50 25.30
N GLU A 533 1.01 -22.94 24.87
CA GLU A 533 2.25 -22.68 25.61
C GLU A 533 2.90 -21.39 25.10
N LEU A 534 3.11 -20.41 26.00
CA LEU A 534 3.87 -19.21 25.67
C LEU A 534 5.36 -19.54 25.56
N ARG A 535 5.96 -19.22 24.42
CA ARG A 535 7.39 -19.33 24.17
C ARG A 535 8.00 -17.95 23.92
N ILE A 536 9.03 -17.63 24.69
CA ILE A 536 9.83 -16.41 24.59
C ILE A 536 11.27 -16.85 24.32
N ASP A 537 11.80 -16.54 23.14
CA ASP A 537 13.16 -16.94 22.76
C ASP A 537 14.20 -15.92 23.25
N VAL A 538 13.88 -14.62 23.19
CA VAL A 538 14.72 -13.55 23.73
C VAL A 538 14.03 -12.93 24.95
N PRO A 539 14.55 -13.17 26.17
CA PRO A 539 13.99 -12.56 27.38
C PRO A 539 14.28 -11.06 27.42
N GLY A 540 13.39 -10.31 28.07
CA GLY A 540 13.52 -8.87 28.24
C GLY A 540 12.54 -8.10 27.38
N SER A 541 11.91 -7.11 28.01
CA SER A 541 11.02 -6.19 27.34
C SER A 541 11.78 -5.25 26.41
N ILE A 542 11.28 -5.11 25.18
CA ILE A 542 11.76 -4.09 24.24
C ILE A 542 10.65 -3.06 24.02
N PRO A 543 11.02 -1.82 23.63
CA PRO A 543 10.05 -0.80 23.24
C PRO A 543 9.05 -1.35 22.22
N PRO A 544 7.83 -0.81 22.19
CA PRO A 544 6.80 -1.23 21.26
C PRO A 544 7.28 -1.24 19.79
N GLY A 545 6.68 -2.10 18.97
CA GLY A 545 7.01 -2.21 17.55
C GLY A 545 6.01 -3.12 16.86
N GLY A 546 5.09 -2.53 16.10
CA GLY A 546 3.97 -3.24 15.50
C GLY A 546 2.64 -2.50 15.70
N CYS A 547 1.55 -3.25 15.58
CA CYS A 547 0.16 -2.79 15.74
C CYS A 547 -0.41 -3.05 17.16
N GLU A 548 0.44 -3.12 18.20
CA GLU A 548 -0.02 -3.43 19.56
C GLU A 548 -0.97 -2.38 20.11
N HIS A 549 -0.71 -1.10 19.81
CA HIS A 549 -1.55 0.03 20.21
C HIS A 549 -2.97 -0.13 19.65
N TYR A 550 -3.11 -0.52 18.39
CA TYR A 550 -4.41 -0.80 17.78
C TYR A 550 -5.12 -1.97 18.47
N SER A 551 -4.42 -3.09 18.60
CA SER A 551 -4.99 -4.33 19.14
C SER A 551 -5.61 -4.14 20.52
N VAL A 552 -4.90 -3.43 21.38
CA VAL A 552 -5.26 -3.30 22.80
C VAL A 552 -6.21 -2.12 23.02
N TYR A 553 -6.03 -1.01 22.31
CA TYR A 553 -6.97 0.11 22.36
C TYR A 553 -8.35 -0.28 21.83
N ASP A 554 -8.43 -0.90 20.66
CA ASP A 554 -9.71 -1.31 20.08
C ASP A 554 -10.39 -2.39 20.92
N ALA A 555 -9.62 -3.34 21.47
CA ALA A 555 -10.15 -4.29 22.43
C ALA A 555 -10.79 -3.59 23.64
N TYR A 556 -10.12 -2.61 24.24
CA TYR A 556 -10.66 -1.86 25.38
C TYR A 556 -11.91 -1.07 24.96
N ARG A 557 -11.87 -0.35 23.84
CA ARG A 557 -13.00 0.43 23.32
C ARG A 557 -14.24 -0.42 23.06
N ILE A 558 -14.05 -1.64 22.55
CA ILE A 558 -15.14 -2.57 22.23
C ILE A 558 -15.68 -3.29 23.47
N THR A 559 -14.81 -3.66 24.41
CA THR A 559 -15.19 -4.53 25.55
C THR A 559 -15.47 -3.78 26.85
N GLY A 560 -14.84 -2.62 27.06
CA GLY A 560 -14.83 -1.92 28.35
C GLY A 560 -14.16 -2.71 29.49
N ASP A 561 -13.28 -3.67 29.19
CA ASP A 561 -12.64 -4.48 30.24
C ASP A 561 -11.61 -3.66 31.04
N GLU A 562 -11.95 -3.31 32.28
CA GLU A 562 -11.07 -2.57 33.18
C GLU A 562 -9.78 -3.33 33.54
N ARG A 563 -9.76 -4.67 33.47
CA ARG A 563 -8.53 -5.46 33.68
C ARG A 563 -7.52 -5.18 32.58
N LEU A 564 -8.00 -4.96 31.36
CA LEU A 564 -7.16 -4.58 30.22
C LEU A 564 -6.57 -3.18 30.44
N LYS A 565 -7.38 -2.23 30.93
CA LYS A 565 -6.92 -0.88 31.27
C LYS A 565 -5.77 -0.91 32.28
N GLU A 566 -5.89 -1.71 33.34
CA GLU A 566 -4.82 -1.87 34.34
C GLU A 566 -3.52 -2.40 33.70
N LYS A 567 -3.62 -3.44 32.87
CA LYS A 567 -2.48 -4.02 32.13
C LYS A 567 -1.81 -2.98 31.23
N VAL A 568 -2.60 -2.17 30.52
CA VAL A 568 -2.10 -1.10 29.66
C VAL A 568 -1.41 0.00 30.46
N LEU A 569 -1.99 0.45 31.58
CA LEU A 569 -1.36 1.46 32.42
C LEU A 569 0.01 0.99 32.93
N ARG A 570 0.15 -0.28 33.32
CA ARG A 570 1.47 -0.86 33.65
C ARG A 570 2.46 -0.80 32.49
N TYR A 571 1.99 -0.98 31.26
CA TYR A 571 2.84 -0.87 30.07
C TYR A 571 3.24 0.58 29.77
N ILE A 572 2.31 1.53 29.93
CA ILE A 572 2.58 2.97 29.80
C ILE A 572 3.63 3.41 30.83
N GLU A 573 3.54 2.96 32.09
CA GLU A 573 4.55 3.23 33.11
C GLU A 573 5.92 2.65 32.74
N TRP A 574 5.94 1.44 32.19
CA TRP A 574 7.17 0.82 31.71
C TRP A 574 7.79 1.64 30.56
N ILE A 575 6.98 2.08 29.60
CA ILE A 575 7.39 2.96 28.49
C ILE A 575 7.93 4.28 29.03
N TRP A 576 7.23 4.90 29.97
CA TRP A 576 7.65 6.15 30.60
C TRP A 576 9.00 5.98 31.28
N LYS A 577 9.19 4.92 32.07
CA LYS A 577 10.47 4.61 32.71
C LYS A 577 11.58 4.39 31.69
N TRP A 578 11.30 3.63 30.63
CA TRP A 578 12.25 3.41 29.55
C TRP A 578 12.66 4.74 28.89
N TYR A 579 11.69 5.62 28.57
CA TYR A 579 11.94 6.98 28.09
C TYR A 579 12.78 7.79 29.09
N CYS A 580 12.54 7.62 30.39
CA CYS A 580 13.34 8.28 31.44
C CYS A 580 14.80 7.86 31.49
N GLU A 581 15.07 6.60 31.17
CA GLU A 581 16.38 5.96 31.30
C GLU A 581 17.19 6.03 30.00
N LEU A 582 16.61 6.54 28.91
CA LEU A 582 17.36 6.86 27.70
C LEU A 582 18.52 7.81 28.04
N PRO A 583 19.76 7.54 27.59
CA PRO A 583 20.91 8.43 27.79
C PRO A 583 20.71 9.86 27.26
N ILE A 584 19.62 10.10 26.52
CA ILE A 584 19.26 11.32 25.78
C ILE A 584 18.24 12.17 26.57
N ARG A 585 18.26 12.14 27.91
CA ARG A 585 17.49 13.12 28.69
C ARG A 585 18.28 14.42 28.86
N GLY A 586 17.90 15.44 28.09
CA GLY A 586 18.16 16.85 28.44
C GLY A 586 19.19 17.60 27.60
N SER A 587 19.68 17.06 26.48
CA SER A 587 20.27 17.89 25.43
C SER A 587 19.26 18.04 24.30
N THR A 588 19.08 19.28 23.85
CA THR A 588 18.73 19.58 22.46
C THR A 588 19.24 18.47 21.54
N PHE A 589 18.39 17.96 20.64
CA PHE A 589 18.84 17.21 19.47
C PHE A 589 20.13 17.86 18.97
N ASP A 590 21.26 17.17 19.16
CA ASP A 590 22.54 17.63 18.65
C ASP A 590 22.72 16.92 17.30
N PRO A 591 22.34 17.57 16.18
CA PRO A 591 22.40 16.94 14.86
C PRO A 591 23.82 16.46 14.49
N GLU A 592 24.87 16.93 15.20
CA GLU A 592 26.26 16.47 14.99
C GLU A 592 26.68 15.30 15.89
N LYS A 593 25.94 14.97 16.97
CA LYS A 593 26.31 13.89 17.92
C LYS A 593 25.26 12.80 18.08
N ASP A 594 23.98 13.13 17.92
CA ASP A 594 22.87 12.21 18.07
C ASP A 594 22.52 11.59 16.72
N GLU A 595 23.50 10.88 16.15
CA GLU A 595 23.37 10.15 14.89
C GLU A 595 22.27 9.06 14.90
N ALA A 596 21.64 8.78 16.05
CA ALA A 596 20.52 7.86 16.19
C ALA A 596 19.18 8.61 16.26
N ALA A 597 18.74 9.18 15.15
CA ALA A 597 17.32 9.50 14.98
C ALA A 597 16.50 8.24 15.30
N THR A 598 15.73 8.30 16.37
CA THR A 598 14.79 7.22 16.71
C THR A 598 13.74 7.22 15.60
N PRO A 599 13.55 6.12 14.82
CA PRO A 599 12.66 6.11 13.66
C PRO A 599 11.25 6.60 14.03
N MET A 600 10.55 7.27 13.11
CA MET A 600 9.17 7.75 13.35
C MET A 600 8.27 6.64 13.91
N MET A 601 8.42 5.40 13.42
CA MET A 601 7.74 4.21 13.94
C MET A 601 7.86 4.05 15.46
N SER A 602 9.05 4.25 16.02
CA SER A 602 9.26 4.15 17.47
C SER A 602 8.58 5.31 18.20
N GLN A 603 8.58 6.52 17.63
CA GLN A 603 7.87 7.67 18.19
C GLN A 603 6.36 7.50 18.15
N ALA A 604 5.81 6.88 17.10
CA ALA A 604 4.39 6.61 16.93
C ALA A 604 3.79 5.91 18.13
N VAL A 605 4.41 4.79 18.50
CA VAL A 605 3.86 3.95 19.55
C VAL A 605 4.09 4.57 20.93
N LEU A 606 5.20 5.30 21.14
CA LEU A 606 5.45 6.06 22.36
C LEU A 606 4.41 7.17 22.55
N THR A 607 4.20 8.02 21.54
CA THR A 607 3.24 9.12 21.56
C THR A 607 1.83 8.62 21.82
N PHE A 608 1.42 7.54 21.16
CA PHE A 608 0.11 6.94 21.39
C PHE A 608 -0.06 6.51 22.84
N TRP A 609 0.89 5.74 23.40
CA TRP A 609 0.76 5.20 24.76
C TRP A 609 0.84 6.28 25.84
N LEU A 610 1.79 7.21 25.73
CA LEU A 610 1.94 8.31 26.68
C LEU A 610 0.72 9.26 26.59
N GLY A 611 0.26 9.55 25.39
CA GLY A 611 -0.95 10.34 25.16
C GLY A 611 -2.18 9.68 25.77
N GLN A 612 -2.33 8.36 25.57
CA GLN A 612 -3.39 7.59 26.20
C GLN A 612 -3.28 7.57 27.73
N GLY A 613 -2.05 7.52 28.26
CA GLY A 613 -1.77 7.65 29.68
C GLY A 613 -2.31 8.96 30.24
N TYR A 614 -1.97 10.08 29.60
CA TYR A 614 -2.52 11.40 29.97
C TYR A 614 -4.04 11.42 29.91
N LEU A 615 -4.64 10.97 28.81
CA LEU A 615 -6.10 10.98 28.64
C LEU A 615 -6.84 10.12 29.68
N TRP A 616 -6.21 9.08 30.23
CA TRP A 616 -6.82 8.22 31.26
C TRP A 616 -6.53 8.65 32.69
N THR A 617 -5.37 9.23 32.98
CA THR A 617 -4.95 9.54 34.36
C THR A 617 -4.88 11.02 34.68
N GLY A 618 -4.79 11.89 33.67
CA GLY A 618 -4.57 13.33 33.80
C GLY A 618 -3.14 13.70 34.22
N GLU A 619 -2.20 12.75 34.21
CA GLU A 619 -0.84 12.99 34.68
C GLU A 619 0.01 13.73 33.64
N GLU A 620 0.36 14.98 33.93
CA GLU A 620 1.11 15.85 33.02
C GLU A 620 2.50 15.34 32.65
N ARG A 621 3.11 14.45 33.46
CA ARG A 621 4.43 13.87 33.14
C ARG A 621 4.47 13.19 31.78
N TYR A 622 3.33 12.68 31.29
CA TYR A 622 3.23 12.05 29.98
C TYR A 622 3.20 13.04 28.81
N LEU A 623 2.98 14.34 29.06
CA LEU A 623 2.90 15.37 28.02
C LEU A 623 4.27 15.85 27.54
N GLU A 624 5.29 15.87 28.42
CA GLU A 624 6.60 16.44 28.05
C GLU A 624 7.23 15.75 26.82
N PRO A 625 7.24 14.41 26.70
CA PRO A 625 7.77 13.75 25.50
C PRO A 625 7.00 14.10 24.22
N ILE A 626 5.70 14.33 24.34
CA ILE A 626 4.82 14.69 23.21
C ILE A 626 5.10 16.12 22.77
N ARG A 627 5.25 17.04 23.73
CA ARG A 627 5.64 18.43 23.47
C ARG A 627 7.05 18.52 22.88
N ASP A 628 7.99 17.71 23.38
CA ASP A 628 9.33 17.58 22.81
C ASP A 628 9.29 17.15 21.34
N LEU A 629 8.50 16.13 21.00
CA LEU A 629 8.32 15.70 19.62
C LEU A 629 7.79 16.83 18.74
N LEU A 630 6.70 17.50 19.15
CA LEU A 630 6.08 18.56 18.36
C LEU A 630 6.99 19.78 18.18
N ARG A 631 7.79 20.14 19.19
CA ARG A 631 8.78 21.24 19.11
C ARG A 631 9.87 20.96 18.08
N ASN A 632 10.32 19.71 17.97
CA ASN A 632 11.41 19.31 17.08
C ASN A 632 10.92 18.86 15.69
N PHE A 633 9.63 18.54 15.55
CA PHE A 633 9.07 17.96 14.33
C PHE A 633 9.32 18.80 13.07
N PRO A 634 9.16 20.14 13.04
CA PRO A 634 9.40 20.91 11.82
C PRO A 634 10.81 20.70 11.23
N ALA A 635 11.84 20.68 12.08
CA ALA A 635 13.22 20.43 11.65
C ALA A 635 13.43 18.98 11.19
N LEU A 636 12.82 18.02 11.88
CA LEU A 636 12.85 16.61 11.48
C LEU A 636 12.17 16.40 10.13
N ALA A 637 11.02 17.04 9.90
CA ALA A 637 10.27 16.96 8.65
C ALA A 637 11.08 17.52 7.49
N GLU A 638 11.77 18.65 7.68
CA GLU A 638 12.68 19.22 6.67
C GLU A 638 13.84 18.26 6.35
N GLU A 639 14.49 17.68 7.36
CA GLU A 639 15.57 16.71 7.17
C GLU A 639 15.09 15.47 6.38
N TRP A 640 13.92 14.95 6.74
CA TRP A 640 13.31 13.77 6.14
C TRP A 640 12.86 14.03 4.70
N ALA A 641 12.16 15.13 4.45
CA ALA A 641 11.74 15.53 3.11
C ALA A 641 12.94 15.74 2.18
N ALA A 642 14.03 16.32 2.67
CA ALA A 642 15.27 16.47 1.92
C ALA A 642 16.02 15.13 1.71
N MET A 643 15.54 14.03 2.31
CA MET A 643 16.20 12.73 2.37
C MET A 643 17.67 12.80 2.83
N THR A 644 17.99 13.77 3.71
CA THR A 644 19.36 13.92 4.23
C THR A 644 19.59 12.96 5.41
N GLY A 645 20.84 12.57 5.66
CA GLY A 645 21.16 11.66 6.76
C GLY A 645 20.73 10.19 6.56
N ARG A 646 20.14 9.56 7.60
CA ARG A 646 19.74 8.14 7.64
C ARG A 646 18.25 7.93 7.29
N THR A 647 17.72 8.72 6.38
CA THR A 647 16.28 8.83 6.10
C THR A 647 15.86 7.97 4.90
N CYS A 648 14.58 7.60 4.86
CA CYS A 648 13.99 6.75 3.84
C CYS A 648 12.49 7.05 3.71
N PHE A 649 11.87 6.55 2.64
CA PHE A 649 10.43 6.72 2.34
C PHE A 649 9.50 6.32 3.50
N GLN A 650 9.91 5.35 4.32
CA GLN A 650 9.15 4.87 5.48
C GLN A 650 8.96 5.94 6.57
N GLN A 651 9.71 7.06 6.57
CA GLN A 651 9.52 8.12 7.58
C GLN A 651 8.20 8.89 7.39
N ALA A 652 7.68 8.97 6.16
CA ALA A 652 6.33 9.47 5.93
C ALA A 652 5.28 8.54 6.53
N GLY A 653 5.58 7.24 6.55
CA GLY A 653 4.85 6.26 7.34
C GLY A 653 4.69 6.71 8.77
N TYR A 654 3.46 6.60 9.26
CA TYR A 654 3.00 7.06 10.57
C TYR A 654 2.91 8.56 10.81
N ALA A 655 3.50 9.44 9.99
CA ALA A 655 3.63 10.86 10.33
C ALA A 655 2.26 11.49 10.71
N TRP A 656 1.20 11.23 9.94
CA TRP A 656 -0.14 11.73 10.24
C TRP A 656 -0.77 11.07 11.47
N GLN A 657 -0.48 9.79 11.70
CA GLN A 657 -0.94 9.10 12.89
C GLN A 657 -0.25 9.64 14.16
N VAL A 658 1.09 9.79 14.15
CA VAL A 658 1.88 10.23 15.30
C VAL A 658 1.59 11.67 15.63
N ILE A 659 1.77 12.56 14.64
CA ILE A 659 1.65 13.99 14.83
C ILE A 659 0.19 14.35 15.08
N GLY A 660 -0.74 13.69 14.39
CA GLY A 660 -2.16 13.91 14.66
C GLY A 660 -2.61 13.45 16.04
N ALA A 661 -2.07 12.34 16.56
CA ALA A 661 -2.33 11.93 17.93
C ALA A 661 -1.68 12.89 18.95
N ALA A 662 -0.44 13.32 18.70
CA ALA A 662 0.28 14.27 19.54
C ALA A 662 -0.46 15.62 19.66
N LEU A 663 -0.89 16.18 18.54
CA LEU A 663 -1.66 17.42 18.50
C LEU A 663 -2.99 17.27 19.23
N ALA A 664 -3.70 16.15 19.06
CA ALA A 664 -4.97 15.90 19.75
C ALA A 664 -4.80 15.90 21.27
N VAL A 665 -3.72 15.27 21.75
CA VAL A 665 -3.42 15.19 23.18
C VAL A 665 -3.05 16.55 23.75
N VAL A 666 -2.19 17.32 23.06
CA VAL A 666 -1.78 18.65 23.52
C VAL A 666 -2.96 19.63 23.51
N VAL A 667 -3.78 19.63 22.47
CA VAL A 667 -5.00 20.47 22.41
C VAL A 667 -6.02 20.06 23.47
N ALA A 668 -6.10 18.78 23.84
CA ALA A 668 -6.96 18.35 24.93
C ALA A 668 -6.42 18.78 26.31
N ALA A 669 -5.10 18.93 26.45
CA ALA A 669 -4.44 19.32 27.69
C ALA A 669 -4.44 20.85 27.91
N ASP A 670 -4.18 21.59 26.84
CA ASP A 670 -4.05 23.04 26.85
C ASP A 670 -5.36 23.64 26.30
N ASN A 671 -6.19 24.21 27.17
CA ASN A 671 -7.46 24.87 26.79
C ASN A 671 -7.25 26.22 26.04
N GLU A 672 -6.02 26.56 25.65
CA GLU A 672 -5.66 27.80 24.93
C GLU A 672 -4.98 27.48 23.59
#